data_AF-A0A2T6B2B9-F1
#
_entry.id   AF-A0A2T6B2B9-F1
#
_cell.length_a   1.000
_cell.length_b   1.000
_cell.length_c   1.000
_cell.angle_alpha   90.00
_cell.angle_beta   90.00
_cell.angle_gamma   90.00
#
_symmetry.space_group_name_H-M   'P 1'
#
loop_
_entity.id
_entity.type
_entity.pdbx_description
1 polymer ?
#
loop_
_entity_poly.entity_id
_entity_poly.type
_entity_poly.pdbx_seq_one_letter_code
_entity_poly.pdbx_strand_id
1 'polypeptide(L)'
;MALQDVLNKITFTGFDAAGEQSLTDSITELYNGSATARVTLDKVANDPTNLTIQFLANNANVPVVGGQPAYTVRIDDDFASDYRFIDQNGTSTAVTTTRVLMHEMIHAVEKLRDNYNTTDDFDGDTVALTNTIMAELGETSERISYTGVAGEDIMALGTNYSNGNAVDGAFVVRGGLDMSGNPADTSDVIFGANGAANQINGGGDADYIYGRDGNDTITGGAGDDYIDGGDDVDVAVFTGDCDDYTVTVTNGVYTITDDRAGSPDGTDTVTNVEYAQFADGTGLFNDTGIACPGQNVVLAIDVSGSMGDEIAAVQQSAQQIVESIFGTDQMPLNSRFAIITFNDTGALRTELQFTDQDSIAARKQAAINAINQVSILGGGTEPLNGAVLSAAQGDAGPWLAGATANRVIVFSDEPAGDPGVRAAAVAAMNALNLTYEQPLTPSNANTPGSNFFEEVENPITPPTPTGSGAVYPVIVGGSSSAASDAEELANQTGGQVIQAQSATEIVNALLQVTSTRVEFTGTDEGEVIVGNVNDNIIDALGGDDTVLPSGGVDMITLGDGADVVQGTLSDLNGDTVTDFGVDDMLVIDNFTFDPSLGGVTFNEDNVVLSNDADSDGTPEFTMTLEGDFSGGDFLASQQGVDFYVSYETYLPELAEGQRVDAGAVNGINSSIFLTGDGTRTYDVDLKPADAGAAYNNALGVYEIDSAGNIIDVRILFENVKDGANTSAQVTGVANGNQVGFFVIQNGADFAAALGETDTLDFVTSVGAPANVENGEDALLSVNGTMANVTVFHSLNAEMNTDDAVHALSGILEDASGISIGFEDLLNTGDADYQDVLFEVTVSDLPL
;
A
#
# COMPACT_ATOMS: atom_id res chain seq x y z
N MET A 1 -65.42 -27.92 4.72
CA MET A 1 -66.87 -27.68 4.93
C MET A 1 -67.43 -26.91 3.72
N ALA A 2 -68.55 -26.19 3.81
CA ALA A 2 -68.84 -25.12 2.86
C ALA A 2 -68.25 -23.79 3.38
N LEU A 3 -67.80 -22.90 2.49
CA LEU A 3 -67.30 -21.57 2.86
C LEU A 3 -68.30 -20.79 3.75
N GLN A 4 -69.60 -20.95 3.49
CA GLN A 4 -70.64 -20.29 4.30
C GLN A 4 -70.62 -20.73 5.78
N ASP A 5 -70.19 -21.97 6.07
CA ASP A 5 -70.09 -22.46 7.45
C ASP A 5 -68.98 -21.71 8.22
N VAL A 6 -67.89 -21.37 7.53
CA VAL A 6 -66.79 -20.54 8.05
C VAL A 6 -67.26 -19.10 8.24
N LEU A 7 -67.85 -18.48 7.20
CA LEU A 7 -68.30 -17.08 7.25
C LEU A 7 -69.36 -16.84 8.35
N ASN A 8 -70.26 -17.79 8.58
CA ASN A 8 -71.26 -17.69 9.66
C ASN A 8 -70.65 -17.71 11.07
N LYS A 9 -69.39 -18.14 11.21
CA LYS A 9 -68.63 -18.20 12.47
C LYS A 9 -67.70 -17.01 12.67
N ILE A 10 -67.63 -16.10 11.70
CA ILE A 10 -66.84 -14.88 11.78
C ILE A 10 -67.76 -13.71 12.15
N THR A 11 -67.31 -12.85 13.07
CA THR A 11 -68.04 -11.65 13.48
C THR A 11 -67.15 -10.44 13.25
N PHE A 12 -67.52 -9.58 12.30
CA PHE A 12 -66.84 -8.31 12.04
C PHE A 12 -67.32 -7.23 13.00
N THR A 13 -66.39 -6.44 13.54
CA THR A 13 -66.71 -5.34 14.46
C THR A 13 -65.88 -4.11 14.14
N GLY A 14 -66.53 -2.94 14.02
CA GLY A 14 -65.84 -1.66 13.83
C GLY A 14 -65.47 -1.30 12.38
N PHE A 15 -65.70 -2.18 11.41
CA PHE A 15 -65.53 -1.91 9.98
C PHE A 15 -66.75 -1.20 9.37
N ASP A 16 -66.52 -0.48 8.28
CA ASP A 16 -67.60 -0.09 7.38
C ASP A 16 -67.95 -1.24 6.41
N ALA A 17 -68.94 -1.01 5.54
CA ALA A 17 -69.41 -2.05 4.61
C ALA A 17 -68.37 -2.41 3.53
N ALA A 18 -67.44 -1.50 3.21
CA ALA A 18 -66.40 -1.75 2.21
C ALA A 18 -65.30 -2.62 2.81
N GLY A 19 -64.83 -2.31 4.02
CA GLY A 19 -63.82 -3.10 4.71
C GLY A 19 -64.30 -4.50 5.09
N GLU A 20 -65.56 -4.64 5.54
CA GLU A 20 -66.15 -5.97 5.77
C GLU A 20 -66.21 -6.80 4.48
N GLN A 21 -66.53 -6.17 3.35
CA GLN A 21 -66.53 -6.84 2.05
C GLN A 21 -65.11 -7.22 1.61
N SER A 22 -64.14 -6.32 1.76
CA SER A 22 -62.73 -6.56 1.43
C SER A 22 -62.18 -7.79 2.15
N LEU A 23 -62.36 -7.86 3.48
CA LEU A 23 -61.91 -9.00 4.28
C LEU A 23 -62.69 -10.28 3.96
N THR A 24 -63.98 -10.19 3.63
CA THR A 24 -64.79 -11.33 3.19
C THR A 24 -64.29 -11.88 1.84
N ASP A 25 -63.88 -11.01 0.93
CA ASP A 25 -63.32 -11.38 -0.36
C ASP A 25 -61.96 -12.08 -0.18
N SER A 26 -61.08 -11.57 0.69
CA SER A 26 -59.82 -12.25 1.06
C SER A 26 -60.05 -13.64 1.67
N ILE A 27 -61.01 -13.81 2.59
CA ILE A 27 -61.34 -15.14 3.15
C ILE A 27 -61.87 -16.08 2.06
N THR A 28 -62.67 -15.55 1.14
CA THR A 28 -63.23 -16.33 0.02
C THR A 28 -62.13 -16.78 -0.94
N GLU A 29 -61.19 -15.90 -1.25
CA GLU A 29 -59.99 -16.20 -2.04
C GLU A 29 -59.15 -17.30 -1.39
N LEU A 30 -58.77 -17.12 -0.12
CA LEU A 30 -58.01 -18.09 0.67
C LEU A 30 -58.67 -19.47 0.67
N TYR A 31 -59.97 -19.52 1.01
CA TYR A 31 -60.69 -20.80 1.11
C TYR A 31 -60.79 -21.54 -0.23
N ASN A 32 -60.96 -20.80 -1.33
CA ASN A 32 -61.15 -21.42 -2.64
C ASN A 32 -59.83 -21.76 -3.34
N GLY A 33 -58.82 -20.91 -3.20
CA GLY A 33 -57.54 -21.01 -3.89
C GLY A 33 -56.50 -21.86 -3.18
N SER A 34 -56.48 -21.89 -1.84
CA SER A 34 -55.48 -22.64 -1.07
C SER A 34 -56.10 -23.84 -0.34
N ALA A 35 -55.53 -25.02 -0.57
CA ALA A 35 -55.90 -26.24 0.15
C ALA A 35 -55.45 -26.15 1.61
N THR A 36 -54.29 -25.56 1.85
CA THR A 36 -53.70 -25.39 3.18
C THR A 36 -54.50 -24.37 4.00
N ALA A 37 -54.82 -23.19 3.45
CA ALA A 37 -55.68 -22.20 4.12
C ALA A 37 -57.06 -22.77 4.45
N ARG A 38 -57.64 -23.57 3.54
CA ARG A 38 -58.94 -24.22 3.78
C ARG A 38 -58.92 -25.10 5.02
N VAL A 39 -57.82 -25.80 5.32
CA VAL A 39 -57.70 -26.62 6.53
C VAL A 39 -57.76 -25.75 7.79
N THR A 40 -57.05 -24.62 7.80
CA THR A 40 -57.08 -23.65 8.91
C THR A 40 -58.47 -23.04 9.07
N LEU A 41 -59.09 -22.57 7.98
CA LEU A 41 -60.42 -21.97 7.99
C LEU A 41 -61.53 -22.95 8.39
N ASP A 42 -61.41 -24.23 8.02
CA ASP A 42 -62.33 -25.29 8.42
C ASP A 42 -62.33 -25.50 9.95
N LYS A 43 -61.27 -25.11 10.68
CA LYS A 43 -61.27 -25.12 12.16
C LYS A 43 -62.16 -24.02 12.73
N VAL A 44 -62.27 -22.86 12.07
CA VAL A 44 -63.17 -21.77 12.47
C VAL A 44 -64.63 -22.20 12.45
N ALA A 45 -65.04 -22.92 11.41
CA ALA A 45 -66.39 -23.47 11.31
C ALA A 45 -66.73 -24.45 12.46
N ASN A 46 -65.74 -25.18 12.97
CA ASN A 46 -65.90 -26.19 14.01
C ASN A 46 -65.67 -25.66 15.44
N ASP A 47 -65.17 -24.44 15.61
CA ASP A 47 -64.89 -23.90 16.93
C ASP A 47 -66.19 -23.56 17.70
N PRO A 48 -66.28 -23.87 19.02
CA PRO A 48 -67.43 -23.49 19.83
C PRO A 48 -67.61 -21.97 19.96
N THR A 49 -66.55 -21.19 19.76
CA THR A 49 -66.55 -19.72 19.81
C THR A 49 -66.53 -19.14 18.39
N ASN A 50 -67.16 -17.96 18.22
CA ASN A 50 -67.06 -17.24 16.95
C ASN A 50 -65.72 -16.50 16.91
N LEU A 51 -65.03 -16.56 15.77
CA LEU A 51 -63.84 -15.73 15.54
C LEU A 51 -64.29 -14.28 15.37
N THR A 52 -63.73 -13.39 16.18
CA THR A 52 -63.99 -11.95 16.02
C THR A 52 -62.90 -11.33 15.16
N ILE A 53 -63.29 -10.63 14.10
CA ILE A 53 -62.39 -9.74 13.35
C ILE A 53 -62.78 -8.31 13.71
N GLN A 54 -61.84 -7.58 14.29
CA GLN A 54 -62.08 -6.27 14.89
C GLN A 54 -61.22 -5.22 14.20
N PHE A 55 -61.83 -4.10 13.81
CA PHE A 55 -61.09 -2.97 13.27
C PHE A 55 -60.14 -2.40 14.32
N LEU A 56 -58.88 -2.23 13.94
CA LEU A 56 -57.86 -1.52 14.71
C LEU A 56 -57.02 -0.69 13.77
N ALA A 57 -57.29 0.62 13.74
CA ALA A 57 -56.62 1.55 12.83
C ALA A 57 -55.10 1.38 12.78
N ASN A 58 -54.54 1.32 11.57
CA ASN A 58 -53.11 1.21 11.26
C ASN A 58 -52.40 0.08 12.00
N ASN A 59 -53.05 -1.08 12.18
CA ASN A 59 -52.46 -2.18 12.90
C ASN A 59 -53.05 -3.53 12.48
N ALA A 60 -52.26 -4.60 12.65
CA ALA A 60 -52.73 -5.97 12.64
C ALA A 60 -52.11 -6.73 13.82
N ASN A 61 -52.94 -7.39 14.64
CA ASN A 61 -52.48 -8.28 15.71
C ASN A 61 -53.55 -9.25 16.21
N VAL A 62 -53.11 -10.29 16.92
CA VAL A 62 -53.95 -11.11 17.79
C VAL A 62 -53.66 -10.81 19.27
N PRO A 63 -54.64 -10.36 20.07
CA PRO A 63 -54.43 -10.09 21.49
C PRO A 63 -54.05 -11.35 22.26
N VAL A 64 -53.11 -11.25 23.21
CA VAL A 64 -52.75 -12.38 24.09
C VAL A 64 -53.59 -12.34 25.36
N VAL A 65 -54.32 -13.43 25.66
CA VAL A 65 -55.12 -13.58 26.88
C VAL A 65 -54.65 -14.82 27.65
N GLY A 66 -54.16 -14.63 28.87
CA GLY A 66 -53.64 -15.73 29.69
C GLY A 66 -52.40 -16.42 29.11
N GLY A 67 -51.60 -15.69 28.32
CA GLY A 67 -50.38 -16.20 27.68
C GLY A 67 -50.61 -16.97 26.36
N GLN A 68 -51.83 -16.95 25.82
CA GLN A 68 -52.17 -17.59 24.54
C GLN A 68 -52.86 -16.60 23.59
N PRO A 69 -52.68 -16.74 22.26
CA PRO A 69 -53.40 -15.94 21.28
C PRO A 69 -54.92 -16.08 21.47
N ALA A 70 -55.63 -14.95 21.58
CA ALA A 70 -57.08 -14.93 21.68
C ALA A 70 -57.71 -15.42 20.37
N TYR A 71 -58.99 -15.80 20.43
CA TYR A 71 -59.78 -16.08 19.23
C TYR A 71 -60.35 -14.78 18.65
N THR A 72 -59.46 -13.82 18.40
CA THR A 72 -59.80 -12.48 17.91
C THR A 72 -58.64 -11.94 17.08
N VAL A 73 -58.91 -11.57 15.84
CA VAL A 73 -58.00 -10.86 14.96
C VAL A 73 -58.35 -9.38 15.01
N ARG A 74 -57.36 -8.53 15.22
CA ARG A 74 -57.48 -7.08 15.04
C ARG A 74 -56.74 -6.69 13.79
N ILE A 75 -57.39 -5.99 12.88
CA ILE A 75 -56.80 -5.60 11.60
C ILE A 75 -57.45 -4.32 11.09
N ASP A 76 -56.66 -3.50 10.41
CA ASP A 76 -57.14 -2.47 9.50
C ASP A 76 -56.98 -3.01 8.07
N ASP A 77 -58.06 -3.01 7.28
CA ASP A 77 -58.08 -3.60 5.94
C ASP A 77 -57.20 -2.86 4.92
N ASP A 78 -56.86 -1.60 5.22
CA ASP A 78 -55.91 -0.79 4.45
C ASP A 78 -54.48 -0.84 5.02
N PHE A 79 -54.24 -1.47 6.17
CA PHE A 79 -52.92 -1.51 6.83
C PHE A 79 -51.80 -1.98 5.90
N ALA A 80 -52.10 -2.96 5.04
CA ALA A 80 -51.10 -3.61 4.18
C ALA A 80 -50.56 -2.71 3.06
N SER A 81 -51.30 -1.68 2.62
CA SER A 81 -50.93 -0.89 1.43
C SER A 81 -49.61 -0.16 1.56
N ASP A 82 -49.21 0.14 2.80
CA ASP A 82 -48.04 0.94 3.07
C ASP A 82 -46.78 0.09 3.25
N TYR A 83 -46.90 -1.24 3.42
CA TYR A 83 -45.79 -2.13 3.75
C TYR A 83 -45.33 -3.01 2.60
N ARG A 84 -44.04 -3.38 2.66
CA ARG A 84 -43.31 -4.18 1.70
C ARG A 84 -42.42 -5.16 2.43
N PHE A 85 -42.09 -6.27 1.79
CA PHE A 85 -41.11 -7.23 2.26
C PHE A 85 -40.10 -7.55 1.16
N ILE A 86 -38.90 -7.99 1.53
CA ILE A 86 -37.93 -8.51 0.56
C ILE A 86 -38.23 -9.97 0.26
N ASP A 87 -38.28 -10.29 -1.03
CA ASP A 87 -38.43 -11.67 -1.50
C ASP A 87 -37.10 -12.40 -1.66
N GLN A 88 -37.17 -13.71 -1.94
CA GLN A 88 -36.01 -14.59 -2.05
C GLN A 88 -35.01 -14.23 -3.15
N ASN A 89 -35.33 -13.27 -4.01
CA ASN A 89 -34.41 -12.75 -5.03
C ASN A 89 -34.01 -11.29 -4.74
N GLY A 90 -34.17 -10.84 -3.49
CA GLY A 90 -33.85 -9.49 -3.04
C GLY A 90 -34.81 -8.41 -3.55
N THR A 91 -36.00 -8.77 -4.04
CA THR A 91 -36.94 -7.80 -4.61
C THR A 91 -37.99 -7.35 -3.59
N SER A 92 -38.14 -6.04 -3.43
CA SER A 92 -39.19 -5.44 -2.59
C SER A 92 -40.58 -5.68 -3.18
N THR A 93 -41.41 -6.40 -2.43
CA THR A 93 -42.75 -6.84 -2.81
C THR A 93 -43.81 -6.28 -1.86
N ALA A 94 -44.96 -5.85 -2.40
CA ALA A 94 -46.05 -5.29 -1.61
C ALA A 94 -46.67 -6.34 -0.66
N VAL A 95 -46.95 -5.94 0.58
CA VAL A 95 -47.77 -6.72 1.50
C VAL A 95 -49.24 -6.58 1.10
N THR A 96 -49.99 -7.69 1.06
CA THR A 96 -51.41 -7.71 0.69
C THR A 96 -52.30 -7.89 1.91
N THR A 97 -53.52 -7.33 1.88
CA THR A 97 -54.52 -7.53 2.94
C THR A 97 -54.84 -9.02 3.12
N THR A 98 -54.90 -9.81 2.04
CA THR A 98 -55.08 -11.26 2.09
C THR A 98 -53.95 -11.96 2.87
N ARG A 99 -52.69 -11.54 2.67
CA ARG A 99 -51.53 -12.07 3.40
C ARG A 99 -51.59 -11.74 4.89
N VAL A 100 -51.81 -10.47 5.25
CA VAL A 100 -51.88 -10.04 6.65
C VAL A 100 -53.04 -10.72 7.38
N LEU A 101 -54.21 -10.78 6.75
CA LEU A 101 -55.37 -11.43 7.34
C LEU A 101 -55.08 -12.91 7.63
N MET A 102 -54.50 -13.63 6.66
CA MET A 102 -54.17 -15.04 6.86
C MET A 102 -53.14 -15.23 7.98
N HIS A 103 -52.11 -14.39 8.03
CA HIS A 103 -51.08 -14.39 9.08
C HIS A 103 -51.71 -14.29 10.47
N GLU A 104 -52.55 -13.28 10.70
CA GLU A 104 -53.24 -13.10 11.99
C GLU A 104 -54.23 -14.25 12.29
N MET A 105 -54.88 -14.78 11.26
CA MET A 105 -55.76 -15.93 11.43
C MET A 105 -55.00 -17.20 11.82
N ILE A 106 -53.76 -17.39 11.36
CA ILE A 106 -52.89 -18.49 11.82
C ILE A 106 -52.64 -18.36 13.33
N HIS A 107 -52.28 -17.18 13.83
CA HIS A 107 -52.14 -16.97 15.28
C HIS A 107 -53.42 -17.28 16.04
N ALA A 108 -54.55 -16.74 15.58
CA ALA A 108 -55.83 -16.90 16.26
C ALA A 108 -56.33 -18.35 16.25
N VAL A 109 -56.11 -19.09 15.16
CA VAL A 109 -56.71 -20.42 14.92
C VAL A 109 -55.74 -21.56 15.21
N GLU A 110 -54.52 -21.50 14.69
CA GLU A 110 -53.49 -22.54 14.84
C GLU A 110 -52.71 -22.41 16.15
N LYS A 111 -52.76 -21.23 16.79
CA LYS A 111 -52.02 -20.92 18.01
C LYS A 111 -50.50 -20.94 17.84
N LEU A 112 -50.03 -20.79 16.59
CA LEU A 112 -48.63 -20.53 16.29
C LEU A 112 -48.25 -19.12 16.75
N ARG A 113 -46.96 -18.91 16.96
CA ARG A 113 -46.35 -17.62 17.36
C ARG A 113 -45.33 -17.22 16.30
N ASP A 114 -44.82 -16.00 16.41
CA ASP A 114 -43.67 -15.54 15.64
C ASP A 114 -42.40 -16.07 16.30
N ASN A 115 -42.03 -17.30 15.96
CA ASN A 115 -40.92 -18.04 16.57
C ASN A 115 -39.67 -18.08 15.69
N TYR A 116 -39.32 -16.94 15.10
CA TYR A 116 -38.11 -16.75 14.31
C TYR A 116 -36.87 -16.54 15.21
N ASN A 117 -35.70 -16.70 14.63
CA ASN A 117 -34.41 -16.32 15.19
C ASN A 117 -33.50 -15.75 14.07
N THR A 118 -32.32 -15.25 14.45
CA THR A 118 -31.35 -14.67 13.53
C THR A 118 -30.20 -15.62 13.18
N THR A 119 -30.33 -16.93 13.44
CA THR A 119 -29.25 -17.91 13.23
C THR A 119 -29.60 -19.03 12.25
N ASP A 120 -30.85 -19.50 12.22
CA ASP A 120 -31.24 -20.66 11.39
C ASP A 120 -32.68 -20.56 10.82
N ASP A 121 -33.49 -19.60 11.27
CA ASP A 121 -34.91 -19.50 10.91
C ASP A 121 -35.42 -18.04 10.97
N PHE A 122 -35.26 -17.29 9.88
CA PHE A 122 -35.57 -15.87 9.83
C PHE A 122 -37.07 -15.54 9.70
N ASP A 123 -37.88 -16.45 9.15
CA ASP A 123 -39.30 -16.21 8.87
C ASP A 123 -40.22 -16.83 9.94
N GLY A 124 -39.82 -17.95 10.54
CA GLY A 124 -40.56 -18.67 11.57
C GLY A 124 -41.79 -19.41 11.05
N ASP A 125 -42.35 -20.29 11.89
CA ASP A 125 -43.44 -21.21 11.49
C ASP A 125 -44.66 -20.50 10.88
N THR A 126 -44.99 -19.31 11.39
CA THR A 126 -46.17 -18.56 10.93
C THR A 126 -45.96 -17.99 9.53
N VAL A 127 -44.78 -17.42 9.24
CA VAL A 127 -44.49 -16.87 7.90
C VAL A 127 -44.28 -18.01 6.91
N ALA A 128 -43.57 -19.09 7.28
CA ALA A 128 -43.40 -20.27 6.43
C ALA A 128 -44.74 -20.89 6.00
N LEU A 129 -45.70 -21.00 6.93
CA LEU A 129 -47.06 -21.47 6.61
C LEU A 129 -47.81 -20.45 5.73
N THR A 130 -47.62 -19.16 5.99
CA THR A 130 -48.23 -18.10 5.16
C THR A 130 -47.69 -18.14 3.73
N ASN A 131 -46.37 -18.26 3.55
CA ASN A 131 -45.72 -18.41 2.24
C ASN A 131 -46.26 -19.62 1.48
N THR A 132 -46.38 -20.78 2.16
CA THR A 132 -47.00 -21.99 1.56
C THR A 132 -48.42 -21.71 1.04
N ILE A 133 -49.23 -20.99 1.82
CA ILE A 133 -50.60 -20.62 1.42
C ILE A 133 -50.59 -19.66 0.23
N MET A 134 -49.75 -18.63 0.26
CA MET A 134 -49.68 -17.64 -0.82
C MET A 134 -49.16 -18.26 -2.13
N ALA A 135 -48.22 -19.21 -2.04
CA ALA A 135 -47.76 -19.99 -3.18
C ALA A 135 -48.88 -20.82 -3.83
N GLU A 136 -49.77 -21.43 -3.02
CA GLU A 136 -50.96 -22.12 -3.54
C GLU A 136 -51.95 -21.17 -4.24
N LEU A 137 -51.97 -19.89 -3.85
CA LEU A 137 -52.74 -18.83 -4.53
C LEU A 137 -52.06 -18.30 -5.80
N GLY A 138 -50.82 -18.73 -6.08
CA GLY A 138 -50.05 -18.35 -7.26
C GLY A 138 -49.11 -17.16 -7.05
N GLU A 139 -48.88 -16.71 -5.81
CA GLU A 139 -47.82 -15.76 -5.50
C GLU A 139 -46.45 -16.46 -5.53
N THR A 140 -45.47 -15.88 -6.22
CA THR A 140 -44.13 -16.46 -6.35
C THR A 140 -43.07 -15.80 -5.46
N SER A 141 -43.41 -14.66 -4.86
CA SER A 141 -42.53 -13.92 -3.95
C SER A 141 -42.80 -14.36 -2.52
N GLU A 142 -41.79 -14.95 -1.90
CA GLU A 142 -41.83 -15.47 -0.54
C GLU A 142 -41.28 -14.43 0.41
N ARG A 143 -41.93 -14.18 1.55
CA ARG A 143 -41.34 -13.34 2.59
C ARG A 143 -40.30 -14.17 3.32
N ILE A 144 -39.02 -13.88 3.11
CA ILE A 144 -37.90 -14.66 3.66
C ILE A 144 -37.55 -14.30 5.10
N SER A 145 -38.05 -13.19 5.63
CA SER A 145 -37.74 -12.78 7.00
C SER A 145 -38.85 -12.02 7.69
N TYR A 146 -38.94 -12.23 9.00
CA TYR A 146 -39.87 -11.50 9.83
C TYR A 146 -39.49 -10.01 9.95
N THR A 147 -38.20 -9.74 10.10
CA THR A 147 -37.62 -8.40 10.30
C THR A 147 -37.47 -7.58 9.01
N GLY A 148 -37.59 -8.20 7.85
CA GLY A 148 -37.43 -7.56 6.53
C GLY A 148 -38.71 -6.90 6.01
N VAL A 149 -39.51 -6.26 6.86
CA VAL A 149 -40.76 -5.59 6.47
C VAL A 149 -40.74 -4.12 6.85
N ALA A 150 -40.95 -3.25 5.87
CA ALA A 150 -40.93 -1.80 6.08
C ALA A 150 -41.87 -1.03 5.14
N GLY A 151 -41.99 0.28 5.36
CA GLY A 151 -42.75 1.19 4.54
C GLY A 151 -42.03 1.62 3.26
N GLU A 152 -42.68 2.47 2.46
CA GLU A 152 -42.09 3.05 1.23
C GLU A 152 -40.88 3.92 1.45
N ASP A 153 -40.82 4.53 2.62
CA ASP A 153 -39.70 5.32 3.05
C ASP A 153 -38.42 4.49 3.11
N ILE A 154 -38.51 3.17 3.33
CA ILE A 154 -37.35 2.26 3.38
C ILE A 154 -37.21 1.44 2.12
N MET A 155 -38.32 0.86 1.64
CA MET A 155 -38.31 -0.09 0.54
C MET A 155 -39.20 0.41 -0.59
N ALA A 156 -38.57 0.85 -1.68
CA ALA A 156 -39.28 1.24 -2.90
C ALA A 156 -39.82 -0.01 -3.62
N LEU A 157 -41.11 -0.01 -3.95
CA LEU A 157 -41.80 -1.17 -4.52
C LEU A 157 -41.19 -1.62 -5.86
N GLY A 158 -40.85 -2.90 -5.97
CA GLY A 158 -40.30 -3.52 -7.17
C GLY A 158 -38.80 -3.28 -7.38
N THR A 159 -38.14 -2.56 -6.46
CA THR A 159 -36.68 -2.40 -6.47
C THR A 159 -36.03 -3.72 -6.06
N ASN A 160 -34.96 -4.09 -6.77
CA ASN A 160 -34.13 -5.21 -6.41
C ASN A 160 -32.89 -4.68 -5.67
N TYR A 161 -32.69 -5.16 -4.45
CA TYR A 161 -31.63 -4.71 -3.55
C TYR A 161 -30.47 -5.71 -3.46
N SER A 162 -30.51 -6.81 -4.21
CA SER A 162 -29.45 -7.84 -4.27
C SER A 162 -28.82 -7.98 -5.66
N ASN A 163 -29.04 -7.00 -6.54
CA ASN A 163 -28.65 -7.07 -7.96
C ASN A 163 -29.12 -8.33 -8.71
N GLY A 164 -30.24 -8.91 -8.27
CA GLY A 164 -30.86 -10.10 -8.84
C GLY A 164 -30.33 -11.42 -8.26
N ASN A 165 -29.46 -11.36 -7.25
CA ASN A 165 -28.97 -12.54 -6.54
C ASN A 165 -30.00 -13.04 -5.52
N ALA A 166 -29.97 -14.34 -5.28
CA ALA A 166 -30.78 -14.94 -4.23
C ALA A 166 -30.25 -14.50 -2.87
N VAL A 167 -31.17 -14.34 -1.92
CA VAL A 167 -30.85 -13.93 -0.54
C VAL A 167 -31.62 -14.81 0.43
N ASP A 168 -30.99 -15.10 1.55
CA ASP A 168 -31.49 -15.99 2.59
C ASP A 168 -32.31 -15.21 3.63
N GLY A 169 -31.86 -14.00 3.98
CA GLY A 169 -32.49 -13.14 4.97
C GLY A 169 -32.67 -11.69 4.54
N ALA A 170 -33.53 -10.99 5.29
CA ALA A 170 -33.76 -9.56 5.14
C ALA A 170 -34.07 -8.90 6.49
N PHE A 171 -33.42 -7.77 6.75
CA PHE A 171 -33.43 -7.12 8.06
C PHE A 171 -33.62 -5.61 7.95
N VAL A 172 -34.42 -5.06 8.87
CA VAL A 172 -34.60 -3.60 9.02
C VAL A 172 -34.14 -3.24 10.43
N VAL A 173 -32.94 -2.67 10.52
CA VAL A 173 -32.21 -2.34 11.73
C VAL A 173 -32.70 -1.01 12.30
N ARG A 174 -32.87 -0.93 13.63
CA ARG A 174 -33.37 0.28 14.32
C ARG A 174 -32.45 0.71 15.48
N GLY A 175 -31.19 0.29 15.42
CA GLY A 175 -30.22 0.33 16.51
C GLY A 175 -28.97 -0.45 16.09
N GLY A 176 -28.74 -1.62 16.69
CA GLY A 176 -27.65 -2.53 16.29
C GLY A 176 -28.14 -3.85 15.71
N LEU A 177 -27.39 -4.39 14.77
CA LEU A 177 -27.49 -5.75 14.23
C LEU A 177 -26.07 -6.34 14.16
N ASP A 178 -25.88 -7.52 14.72
CA ASP A 178 -24.62 -8.25 14.67
C ASP A 178 -24.89 -9.70 14.24
N MET A 179 -24.43 -10.06 13.05
CA MET A 179 -24.60 -11.39 12.46
C MET A 179 -23.28 -12.18 12.36
N SER A 180 -22.17 -11.67 12.91
CA SER A 180 -20.82 -12.25 12.77
C SER A 180 -20.64 -13.65 13.39
N GLY A 181 -21.60 -14.10 14.19
CA GLY A 181 -21.61 -15.41 14.85
C GLY A 181 -22.66 -16.37 14.28
N ASN A 182 -23.31 -16.00 13.18
CA ASN A 182 -24.34 -16.81 12.54
C ASN A 182 -23.69 -18.07 11.93
N PRO A 183 -24.00 -19.29 12.41
CA PRO A 183 -23.38 -20.51 11.88
C PRO A 183 -23.86 -20.89 10.47
N ALA A 184 -24.85 -20.17 9.94
CA ALA A 184 -25.40 -20.42 8.63
C ALA A 184 -24.65 -19.71 7.49
N ASP A 185 -23.84 -18.66 7.78
CA ASP A 185 -23.15 -17.77 6.82
C ASP A 185 -24.01 -17.49 5.58
N THR A 186 -24.88 -16.48 5.64
CA THR A 186 -26.03 -16.29 4.74
C THR A 186 -25.92 -15.04 3.89
N SER A 187 -26.38 -15.05 2.64
CA SER A 187 -26.43 -13.83 1.81
C SER A 187 -27.67 -13.00 2.15
N ASP A 188 -27.51 -11.81 2.74
CA ASP A 188 -28.61 -11.07 3.34
C ASP A 188 -28.85 -9.68 2.74
N VAL A 189 -30.07 -9.15 2.90
CA VAL A 189 -30.39 -7.73 2.60
C VAL A 189 -30.66 -6.97 3.88
N ILE A 190 -29.84 -5.97 4.19
CA ILE A 190 -29.88 -5.25 5.45
C ILE A 190 -30.16 -3.77 5.21
N PHE A 191 -31.15 -3.21 5.92
CA PHE A 191 -31.49 -1.80 5.86
C PHE A 191 -31.34 -1.15 7.24
N GLY A 192 -30.63 -0.03 7.33
CA GLY A 192 -30.77 0.91 8.43
C GLY A 192 -32.12 1.63 8.40
N ALA A 193 -32.57 2.11 9.55
CA ALA A 193 -33.88 2.75 9.66
C ALA A 193 -33.97 3.85 10.71
N ASN A 194 -34.92 4.76 10.44
CA ASN A 194 -35.36 5.85 11.31
C ASN A 194 -34.36 7.00 11.49
N GLY A 195 -33.34 7.13 10.63
CA GLY A 195 -32.37 8.24 10.72
C GLY A 195 -31.48 8.17 11.95
N ALA A 196 -31.18 6.96 12.42
CA ALA A 196 -30.42 6.73 13.65
C ALA A 196 -29.06 6.15 13.28
N ALA A 197 -28.00 6.55 14.00
CA ALA A 197 -26.69 5.93 13.90
C ALA A 197 -26.79 4.42 14.22
N ASN A 198 -26.67 3.58 13.20
CA ASN A 198 -26.78 2.13 13.27
C ASN A 198 -25.41 1.47 13.33
N GLN A 199 -25.36 0.32 14.01
CA GLN A 199 -24.20 -0.58 13.98
C GLN A 199 -24.64 -1.84 13.27
N ILE A 200 -24.02 -2.17 12.15
CA ILE A 200 -24.41 -3.26 11.27
C ILE A 200 -23.20 -4.15 11.02
N ASN A 201 -23.35 -5.46 11.26
CA ASN A 201 -22.41 -6.48 10.81
C ASN A 201 -23.17 -7.52 10.01
N GLY A 202 -22.85 -7.65 8.71
CA GLY A 202 -23.51 -8.55 7.76
C GLY A 202 -23.20 -10.02 8.02
N GLY A 203 -21.93 -10.31 8.34
CA GLY A 203 -21.50 -11.58 8.87
C GLY A 203 -20.62 -12.34 7.89
N GLY A 204 -21.18 -13.32 7.20
CA GLY A 204 -20.45 -14.16 6.25
C GLY A 204 -21.28 -14.37 4.98
N ASP A 205 -20.63 -14.72 3.87
CA ASP A 205 -21.18 -14.72 2.50
C ASP A 205 -21.51 -13.31 1.98
N ALA A 206 -22.06 -13.19 0.77
CA ALA A 206 -22.23 -11.91 0.08
C ALA A 206 -23.51 -11.16 0.52
N ASP A 207 -23.32 -10.06 1.25
CA ASP A 207 -24.38 -9.24 1.82
C ASP A 207 -24.67 -7.96 1.02
N TYR A 208 -25.88 -7.43 1.20
CA TYR A 208 -26.34 -6.17 0.60
C TYR A 208 -26.83 -5.22 1.70
N ILE A 209 -25.97 -4.30 2.09
CA ILE A 209 -26.15 -3.43 3.24
C ILE A 209 -26.42 -2.00 2.80
N TYR A 210 -27.53 -1.45 3.27
CA TYR A 210 -27.98 -0.08 3.01
C TYR A 210 -28.16 0.65 4.35
N GLY A 211 -27.21 1.48 4.76
CA GLY A 211 -27.26 2.27 6.01
C GLY A 211 -28.38 3.31 6.00
N ARG A 212 -28.45 4.06 4.89
CA ARG A 212 -29.44 5.11 4.60
C ARG A 212 -29.17 6.38 5.40
N ASP A 213 -30.17 6.92 6.10
CA ASP A 213 -30.00 8.15 6.88
C ASP A 213 -29.38 7.79 8.24
N GLY A 214 -28.35 8.51 8.68
CA GLY A 214 -27.73 8.34 9.98
C GLY A 214 -26.21 8.26 9.90
N ASN A 215 -25.52 8.33 11.04
CA ASN A 215 -24.08 8.10 11.04
C ASN A 215 -23.83 6.62 11.36
N ASP A 216 -23.74 5.78 10.34
CA ASP A 216 -23.71 4.34 10.48
C ASP A 216 -22.28 3.79 10.58
N THR A 217 -22.15 2.67 11.29
CA THR A 217 -20.93 1.86 11.34
C THR A 217 -21.25 0.50 10.79
N ILE A 218 -20.64 0.16 9.65
CA ILE A 218 -20.99 -0.99 8.82
C ILE A 218 -19.76 -1.89 8.66
N THR A 219 -19.87 -3.13 9.10
CA THR A 219 -18.96 -4.22 8.77
C THR A 219 -19.67 -5.12 7.78
N GLY A 220 -19.13 -5.31 6.58
CA GLY A 220 -19.62 -6.31 5.63
C GLY A 220 -19.48 -7.70 6.26
N GLY A 221 -18.23 -8.09 6.48
CA GLY A 221 -17.88 -9.35 7.10
C GLY A 221 -17.01 -10.14 6.14
N ALA A 222 -17.13 -11.46 6.12
CA ALA A 222 -16.44 -12.29 5.14
C ALA A 222 -17.32 -12.50 3.92
N GLY A 223 -16.83 -12.24 2.70
CA GLY A 223 -17.65 -12.39 1.50
C GLY A 223 -17.42 -11.20 0.57
N ASP A 224 -18.11 -11.18 -0.57
CA ASP A 224 -18.04 -10.04 -1.47
C ASP A 224 -19.28 -9.17 -1.24
N ASP A 225 -19.16 -8.17 -0.38
CA ASP A 225 -20.32 -7.40 0.10
C ASP A 225 -20.61 -6.17 -0.75
N TYR A 226 -21.87 -5.76 -0.75
CA TYR A 226 -22.31 -4.46 -1.26
C TYR A 226 -22.68 -3.56 -0.08
N ILE A 227 -21.98 -2.45 0.08
CA ILE A 227 -22.19 -1.48 1.15
C ILE A 227 -22.55 -0.11 0.56
N ASP A 228 -23.72 0.38 0.95
CA ASP A 228 -24.18 1.75 0.69
C ASP A 228 -24.42 2.43 2.06
N GLY A 229 -23.52 3.32 2.47
CA GLY A 229 -23.62 4.03 3.75
C GLY A 229 -24.86 4.94 3.77
N GLY A 230 -24.95 5.82 2.78
CA GLY A 230 -26.16 6.59 2.48
C GLY A 230 -25.96 8.08 2.68
N ASP A 231 -26.86 8.72 3.42
CA ASP A 231 -26.79 10.14 3.76
C ASP A 231 -26.21 10.29 5.18
N ASP A 232 -25.50 11.40 5.42
CA ASP A 232 -24.78 11.74 6.66
C ASP A 232 -23.33 11.21 6.69
N VAL A 233 -22.82 10.69 7.81
CA VAL A 233 -21.38 10.36 7.95
C VAL A 233 -21.21 8.92 8.39
N ASP A 234 -20.75 8.09 7.46
CA ASP A 234 -20.69 6.64 7.63
C ASP A 234 -19.26 6.10 7.72
N VAL A 235 -19.14 4.94 8.36
CA VAL A 235 -17.88 4.23 8.56
C VAL A 235 -18.02 2.78 8.08
N ALA A 236 -17.25 2.40 7.07
CA ALA A 236 -17.04 0.99 6.69
C ALA A 236 -15.88 0.42 7.53
N VAL A 237 -16.03 -0.78 8.08
CA VAL A 237 -15.06 -1.39 9.00
C VAL A 237 -14.46 -2.65 8.39
N PHE A 238 -13.14 -2.70 8.35
CA PHE A 238 -12.30 -3.77 7.84
C PHE A 238 -11.44 -4.35 8.98
N THR A 239 -11.07 -5.64 8.89
CA THR A 239 -10.42 -6.36 9.99
C THR A 239 -8.89 -6.33 9.97
N GLY A 240 -8.28 -5.89 8.87
CA GLY A 240 -6.83 -5.79 8.63
C GLY A 240 -6.33 -4.35 8.64
N ASP A 241 -5.02 -4.18 8.49
CA ASP A 241 -4.35 -2.87 8.37
C ASP A 241 -4.63 -2.28 6.97
N CYS A 242 -4.52 -0.97 6.78
CA CYS A 242 -4.86 -0.36 5.48
C CYS A 242 -4.09 -0.96 4.28
N ASP A 243 -2.82 -1.32 4.49
CA ASP A 243 -1.95 -1.90 3.48
C ASP A 243 -2.25 -3.38 3.16
N ASP A 244 -3.17 -4.01 3.90
CA ASP A 244 -3.70 -5.35 3.59
C ASP A 244 -4.72 -5.32 2.42
N TYR A 245 -5.06 -4.14 1.88
CA TYR A 245 -6.14 -3.97 0.91
C TYR A 245 -5.73 -3.22 -0.35
N THR A 246 -6.16 -3.75 -1.50
CA THR A 246 -6.11 -3.04 -2.78
C THR A 246 -7.44 -2.29 -3.01
N VAL A 247 -7.36 -0.99 -3.29
CA VAL A 247 -8.54 -0.13 -3.54
C VAL A 247 -8.56 0.37 -4.98
N THR A 248 -9.68 0.15 -5.68
CA THR A 248 -9.94 0.76 -6.98
C THR A 248 -11.21 1.60 -6.95
N VAL A 249 -11.22 2.72 -7.70
CA VAL A 249 -12.37 3.64 -7.74
C VAL A 249 -12.85 3.84 -9.16
N THR A 250 -14.13 3.53 -9.39
CA THR A 250 -14.79 3.75 -10.69
C THR A 250 -16.08 4.53 -10.50
N ASN A 251 -16.12 5.78 -10.95
CA ASN A 251 -17.29 6.67 -10.85
C ASN A 251 -17.84 6.82 -9.41
N GLY A 252 -16.96 6.89 -8.40
CA GLY A 252 -17.33 7.01 -6.99
C GLY A 252 -17.80 5.71 -6.33
N VAL A 253 -17.65 4.58 -7.02
CA VAL A 253 -17.80 3.24 -6.46
C VAL A 253 -16.40 2.72 -6.12
N TYR A 254 -16.20 2.33 -4.87
CA TYR A 254 -14.96 1.75 -4.38
C TYR A 254 -15.08 0.23 -4.44
N THR A 255 -14.06 -0.42 -5.01
CA THR A 255 -13.87 -1.86 -4.89
C THR A 255 -12.64 -2.08 -4.03
N ILE A 256 -12.82 -2.73 -2.88
CA ILE A 256 -11.82 -2.93 -1.85
C ILE A 256 -11.57 -4.42 -1.73
N THR A 257 -10.37 -4.86 -2.09
CA THR A 257 -9.99 -6.28 -2.11
C THR A 257 -9.06 -6.56 -0.95
N ASP A 258 -9.40 -7.53 -0.12
CA ASP A 258 -8.54 -8.04 0.95
C ASP A 258 -7.47 -9.01 0.38
N ASP A 259 -6.21 -8.58 0.42
CA ASP A 259 -5.06 -9.30 -0.15
C ASP A 259 -4.46 -10.33 0.82
N ARG A 260 -4.98 -10.42 2.05
CA ARG A 260 -4.51 -11.40 3.04
C ARG A 260 -4.91 -12.82 2.63
N ALA A 261 -4.15 -13.80 3.12
CA ALA A 261 -4.39 -15.20 2.81
C ALA A 261 -5.82 -15.65 3.20
N GLY A 262 -6.60 -16.04 2.19
CA GLY A 262 -7.99 -16.48 2.35
C GLY A 262 -9.02 -15.36 2.39
N SER A 263 -8.60 -14.11 2.12
CA SER A 263 -9.42 -12.89 2.05
C SER A 263 -10.48 -12.83 3.15
N PRO A 264 -10.08 -12.70 4.43
CA PRO A 264 -11.00 -12.68 5.56
C PRO A 264 -12.18 -11.71 5.43
N ASP A 265 -12.01 -10.59 4.72
CA ASP A 265 -13.05 -9.60 4.42
C ASP A 265 -13.48 -9.61 2.93
N GLY A 266 -12.95 -10.51 2.10
CA GLY A 266 -13.33 -10.66 0.68
C GLY A 266 -13.11 -9.44 -0.22
N THR A 267 -13.95 -9.26 -1.25
CA THR A 267 -13.91 -8.14 -2.20
C THR A 267 -15.20 -7.31 -2.13
N ASP A 268 -15.14 -6.19 -1.41
CA ASP A 268 -16.29 -5.35 -1.13
C ASP A 268 -16.49 -4.26 -2.17
N THR A 269 -17.76 -3.96 -2.46
CA THR A 269 -18.20 -2.81 -3.23
C THR A 269 -18.82 -1.77 -2.30
N VAL A 270 -18.15 -0.63 -2.11
CA VAL A 270 -18.53 0.40 -1.15
C VAL A 270 -18.92 1.70 -1.86
N THR A 271 -20.01 2.31 -1.42
CA THR A 271 -20.54 3.60 -1.91
C THR A 271 -21.11 4.43 -0.76
N ASN A 272 -21.09 5.76 -0.93
CA ASN A 272 -21.65 6.71 0.03
C ASN A 272 -21.17 6.45 1.48
N VAL A 273 -19.86 6.27 1.65
CA VAL A 273 -19.19 6.13 2.94
C VAL A 273 -18.02 7.11 2.98
N GLU A 274 -17.87 7.82 4.09
CA GLU A 274 -16.82 8.83 4.26
C GLU A 274 -15.53 8.25 4.86
N TYR A 275 -15.64 7.28 5.77
CA TYR A 275 -14.51 6.76 6.52
C TYR A 275 -14.36 5.24 6.38
N ALA A 276 -13.11 4.79 6.26
CA ALA A 276 -12.75 3.39 6.36
C ALA A 276 -12.04 3.16 7.69
N GLN A 277 -12.52 2.24 8.51
CA GLN A 277 -11.84 1.83 9.72
C GLN A 277 -11.06 0.54 9.47
N PHE A 278 -9.75 0.61 9.64
CA PHE A 278 -8.82 -0.52 9.58
C PHE A 278 -8.33 -0.88 11.00
N ALA A 279 -7.54 -1.93 11.11
CA ALA A 279 -6.93 -2.36 12.37
C ALA A 279 -5.86 -1.37 12.88
N ASP A 280 -5.19 -0.66 11.98
CA ASP A 280 -4.17 0.35 12.27
C ASP A 280 -4.74 1.78 12.43
N GLY A 281 -5.98 2.04 12.00
CA GLY A 281 -6.68 3.30 12.31
C GLY A 281 -7.77 3.68 11.29
N THR A 282 -8.12 4.96 11.23
CA THR A 282 -9.21 5.46 10.37
C THR A 282 -8.67 6.15 9.11
N GLY A 283 -8.94 5.54 7.95
CA GLY A 283 -8.76 6.13 6.63
C GLY A 283 -9.93 6.99 6.17
N LEU A 284 -9.73 7.75 5.09
CA LEU A 284 -10.71 8.67 4.50
C LEU A 284 -10.92 8.34 3.02
N PHE A 285 -12.16 8.06 2.64
CA PHE A 285 -12.54 7.88 1.23
C PHE A 285 -12.35 9.20 0.46
N ASN A 286 -11.78 9.11 -0.74
CA ASN A 286 -11.54 10.26 -1.61
C ASN A 286 -11.69 9.88 -3.10
N ASP A 287 -11.60 10.86 -4.01
CA ASP A 287 -11.85 10.66 -5.45
C ASP A 287 -10.94 9.61 -6.12
N THR A 288 -9.83 9.25 -5.49
CA THR A 288 -8.79 8.36 -6.03
C THR A 288 -8.62 7.05 -5.27
N GLY A 289 -9.24 6.88 -4.10
CA GLY A 289 -9.08 5.70 -3.26
C GLY A 289 -9.41 5.99 -1.80
N ILE A 290 -8.68 5.33 -0.90
CA ILE A 290 -8.74 5.59 0.54
C ILE A 290 -7.40 6.20 0.95
N ALA A 291 -7.43 7.33 1.66
CA ALA A 291 -6.25 7.84 2.34
C ALA A 291 -6.09 7.05 3.65
N CYS A 292 -5.03 6.26 3.77
CA CYS A 292 -4.80 5.37 4.90
C CYS A 292 -4.70 6.11 6.24
N PRO A 293 -4.84 5.41 7.37
CA PRO A 293 -4.78 6.01 8.69
C PRO A 293 -3.52 6.88 8.89
N GLY A 294 -3.75 8.15 9.22
CA GLY A 294 -2.69 9.12 9.45
C GLY A 294 -2.51 9.45 10.93
N GLN A 295 -1.75 10.51 11.18
CA GLN A 295 -1.37 10.96 12.52
C GLN A 295 -1.85 12.38 12.81
N ASN A 296 -2.02 12.70 14.08
CA ASN A 296 -2.18 14.07 14.55
C ASN A 296 -0.81 14.63 14.95
N VAL A 297 -0.39 15.71 14.30
CA VAL A 297 0.88 16.38 14.59
C VAL A 297 0.64 17.84 14.96
N VAL A 298 1.09 18.23 16.14
CA VAL A 298 1.18 19.64 16.54
C VAL A 298 2.64 20.07 16.54
N LEU A 299 2.92 21.13 15.79
CA LEU A 299 4.22 21.79 15.78
C LEU A 299 4.20 22.97 16.75
N ALA A 300 4.85 22.81 17.90
CA ALA A 300 4.99 23.83 18.92
C ALA A 300 6.36 24.54 18.77
N ILE A 301 6.35 25.77 18.24
CA ILE A 301 7.57 26.46 17.80
C ILE A 301 7.94 27.59 18.77
N ASP A 302 9.14 27.55 19.32
CA ASP A 302 9.74 28.75 19.90
C ASP A 302 10.09 29.75 18.79
N VAL A 303 9.50 30.95 18.88
CA VAL A 303 9.75 32.04 17.94
C VAL A 303 10.60 33.14 18.56
N SER A 304 11.44 32.82 19.55
CA SER A 304 12.45 33.71 20.11
C SER A 304 13.47 34.16 19.06
N GLY A 305 14.24 35.19 19.41
CA GLY A 305 15.21 35.80 18.50
C GLY A 305 16.38 34.89 18.08
N SER A 306 16.65 33.83 18.84
CA SER A 306 17.73 32.87 18.58
C SER A 306 17.34 31.75 17.61
N MET A 307 16.05 31.47 17.45
CA MET A 307 15.52 30.41 16.57
C MET A 307 15.38 30.82 15.09
N GLY A 308 16.00 31.93 14.69
CA GLY A 308 15.67 32.62 13.45
C GLY A 308 16.09 31.86 12.19
N ASP A 309 17.27 31.24 12.22
CA ASP A 309 17.79 30.39 11.16
C ASP A 309 17.10 29.03 11.10
N GLU A 310 16.75 28.45 12.25
CA GLU A 310 15.97 27.22 12.34
C GLU A 310 14.58 27.37 11.72
N ILE A 311 13.87 28.44 12.07
CA ILE A 311 12.55 28.74 11.49
C ILE A 311 12.67 28.92 9.97
N ALA A 312 13.73 29.60 9.50
CA ALA A 312 13.96 29.79 8.08
C ALA A 312 14.25 28.47 7.34
N ALA A 313 14.89 27.49 7.99
CA ALA A 313 15.12 26.17 7.44
C ALA A 313 13.82 25.35 7.36
N VAL A 314 13.02 25.33 8.45
CA VAL A 314 11.70 24.69 8.47
C VAL A 314 10.77 25.27 7.38
N GLN A 315 10.84 26.59 7.14
CA GLN A 315 10.09 27.25 6.06
C GLN A 315 10.53 26.80 4.66
N GLN A 316 11.84 26.66 4.44
CA GLN A 316 12.38 26.21 3.16
C GLN A 316 12.01 24.75 2.86
N SER A 317 11.93 23.89 3.87
CA SER A 317 11.56 22.47 3.75
C SER A 317 10.09 22.18 4.08
N ALA A 318 9.22 23.20 4.09
CA ALA A 318 7.82 23.06 4.51
C ALA A 318 7.04 22.00 3.71
N GLN A 319 7.37 21.83 2.43
CA GLN A 319 6.74 20.81 1.58
C GLN A 319 7.12 19.40 2.04
N GLN A 320 8.42 19.10 2.16
CA GLN A 320 8.93 17.79 2.61
C GLN A 320 8.38 17.42 4.00
N ILE A 321 8.36 18.37 4.94
CA ILE A 321 7.82 18.15 6.28
C ILE A 321 6.33 17.81 6.21
N VAL A 322 5.56 18.52 5.39
CA VAL A 322 4.12 18.24 5.24
C VAL A 322 3.87 16.90 4.54
N GLU A 323 4.68 16.53 3.55
CA GLU A 323 4.60 15.23 2.88
C GLU A 323 4.90 14.07 3.84
N SER A 324 5.90 14.18 4.73
CA SER A 324 6.16 13.14 5.76
C SER A 324 4.97 12.94 6.72
N ILE A 325 4.15 13.98 6.95
CA ILE A 325 2.98 13.90 7.82
C ILE A 325 1.77 13.32 7.08
N PHE A 326 1.50 13.79 5.86
CA PHE A 326 0.27 13.52 5.10
C PHE A 326 0.43 12.49 3.97
N GLY A 327 1.61 11.88 3.83
CA GLY A 327 1.94 10.99 2.73
C GLY A 327 2.09 11.73 1.39
N THR A 328 2.35 10.97 0.32
CA THR A 328 2.44 11.50 -1.05
C THR A 328 1.05 11.64 -1.66
N ASP A 329 0.95 12.01 -2.93
CA ASP A 329 -0.34 12.04 -3.62
C ASP A 329 -0.78 10.65 -4.11
N GLN A 330 0.17 9.73 -4.28
CA GLN A 330 -0.11 8.32 -4.61
C GLN A 330 -0.49 7.51 -3.37
N MET A 331 0.06 7.89 -2.21
CA MET A 331 -0.20 7.22 -0.92
C MET A 331 -0.52 8.28 0.15
N PRO A 332 -1.72 8.87 0.12
CA PRO A 332 -2.10 9.89 1.07
C PRO A 332 -2.45 9.28 2.44
N LEU A 333 -2.07 9.98 3.52
CA LEU A 333 -2.44 9.66 4.90
C LEU A 333 -3.49 10.64 5.43
N ASN A 334 -4.48 10.13 6.15
CA ASN A 334 -5.51 10.92 6.83
C ASN A 334 -4.99 11.61 8.10
N SER A 335 -3.94 12.40 7.94
CA SER A 335 -3.30 13.13 9.04
C SER A 335 -4.01 14.46 9.32
N ARG A 336 -3.66 15.06 10.46
CA ARG A 336 -4.01 16.44 10.82
C ARG A 336 -2.80 17.17 11.35
N PHE A 337 -2.70 18.46 11.01
CA PHE A 337 -1.57 19.30 11.38
C PHE A 337 -2.00 20.62 12.01
N ALA A 338 -1.36 21.01 13.11
CA ALA A 338 -1.58 22.28 13.79
C ALA A 338 -0.25 22.95 14.14
N ILE A 339 -0.26 24.28 14.28
CA ILE A 339 0.91 25.07 14.70
C ILE A 339 0.55 25.95 15.89
N ILE A 340 1.33 25.82 16.95
CA ILE A 340 1.30 26.71 18.11
C ILE A 340 2.68 27.37 18.21
N THR A 341 2.73 28.69 18.27
CA THR A 341 3.96 29.43 18.54
C THR A 341 3.96 29.94 19.97
N PHE A 342 5.15 29.97 20.56
CA PHE A 342 5.35 30.55 21.88
C PHE A 342 6.55 31.48 21.88
N ASN A 343 6.51 32.43 22.80
CA ASN A 343 7.64 33.31 23.04
C ASN A 343 7.78 33.58 24.54
N ASP A 344 9.01 33.82 24.92
CA ASP A 344 9.54 34.92 25.70
C ASP A 344 8.67 35.86 26.55
N THR A 345 7.51 36.32 26.07
CA THR A 345 6.59 37.15 26.88
C THR A 345 5.57 36.33 27.68
N GLY A 346 5.63 34.99 27.55
CA GLY A 346 4.64 34.05 28.05
C GLY A 346 3.39 33.97 27.17
N ALA A 347 3.45 34.47 25.93
CA ALA A 347 2.32 34.47 25.01
C ALA A 347 2.34 33.21 24.13
N LEU A 348 1.25 32.45 24.18
CA LEU A 348 0.97 31.35 23.26
C LEU A 348 0.07 31.87 22.14
N ARG A 349 0.32 31.47 20.90
CA ARG A 349 -0.50 31.80 19.74
C ARG A 349 -0.73 30.56 18.90
N THR A 350 -1.99 30.24 18.64
CA THR A 350 -2.34 29.27 17.60
C THR A 350 -2.18 29.96 16.24
N GLU A 351 -1.22 29.53 15.44
CA GLU A 351 -1.06 29.99 14.05
C GLU A 351 -1.97 29.18 13.11
N LEU A 352 -2.18 27.91 13.43
CA LEU A 352 -3.05 27.00 12.70
C LEU A 352 -3.68 26.01 13.67
N GLN A 353 -5.01 25.92 13.69
CA GLN A 353 -5.72 24.78 14.28
C GLN A 353 -5.63 23.60 13.33
N PHE A 354 -5.80 22.37 13.85
CA PHE A 354 -5.77 21.14 13.09
C PHE A 354 -6.51 21.30 11.77
N THR A 355 -5.79 21.00 10.69
CA THR A 355 -6.36 21.00 9.35
C THR A 355 -7.59 20.10 9.30
N ASP A 356 -8.72 20.67 8.87
CA ASP A 356 -10.05 20.06 8.87
C ASP A 356 -10.71 20.12 7.48
N GLN A 357 -9.96 20.52 6.45
CA GLN A 357 -10.46 20.60 5.09
C GLN A 357 -10.84 19.21 4.57
N ASP A 358 -11.81 19.16 3.66
CA ASP A 358 -12.38 17.90 3.18
C ASP A 358 -11.35 17.02 2.43
N SER A 359 -10.39 17.64 1.70
CA SER A 359 -9.36 16.90 0.96
C SER A 359 -7.97 17.00 1.60
N ILE A 360 -7.19 15.90 1.50
CA ILE A 360 -5.80 15.85 1.98
C ILE A 360 -4.93 16.91 1.28
N ALA A 361 -5.09 17.11 -0.02
CA ALA A 361 -4.38 18.15 -0.76
C ALA A 361 -4.64 19.58 -0.20
N ALA A 362 -5.89 19.87 0.19
CA ALA A 362 -6.22 21.16 0.82
C ALA A 362 -5.60 21.30 2.22
N ARG A 363 -5.58 20.21 3.00
CA ARG A 363 -4.91 20.16 4.31
C ARG A 363 -3.40 20.37 4.17
N LYS A 364 -2.73 19.70 3.23
CA LYS A 364 -1.31 19.88 2.91
C LYS A 364 -1.01 21.35 2.60
N GLN A 365 -1.80 21.96 1.72
CA GLN A 365 -1.60 23.36 1.34
C GLN A 365 -1.83 24.35 2.49
N ALA A 366 -2.81 24.09 3.37
CA ALA A 366 -3.05 24.89 4.57
C ALA A 366 -1.86 24.81 5.54
N ALA A 367 -1.30 23.61 5.75
CA ALA A 367 -0.13 23.38 6.57
C ALA A 367 1.11 24.12 6.03
N ILE A 368 1.42 23.98 4.73
CA ILE A 368 2.54 24.67 4.08
C ILE A 368 2.40 26.20 4.21
N ASN A 369 1.20 26.73 4.00
CA ASN A 369 0.94 28.16 4.12
C ASN A 369 1.15 28.66 5.56
N ALA A 370 0.76 27.87 6.56
CA ALA A 370 0.93 28.24 7.96
C ALA A 370 2.40 28.21 8.39
N ILE A 371 3.16 27.19 8.01
CA ILE A 371 4.62 27.10 8.27
C ILE A 371 5.33 28.34 7.72
N ASN A 372 5.02 28.71 6.47
CA ASN A 372 5.61 29.86 5.79
C ASN A 372 5.21 31.23 6.38
N GLN A 373 4.22 31.28 7.26
CA GLN A 373 3.77 32.51 7.93
C GLN A 373 4.33 32.68 9.35
N VAL A 374 5.00 31.66 9.89
CA VAL A 374 5.65 31.73 11.21
C VAL A 374 6.72 32.83 11.19
N SER A 375 6.76 33.66 12.24
CA SER A 375 7.68 34.80 12.30
C SER A 375 8.24 35.00 13.71
N ILE A 376 9.49 35.48 13.76
CA ILE A 376 10.25 35.72 14.98
C ILE A 376 9.63 36.88 15.80
N LEU A 377 9.57 36.71 17.12
CA LEU A 377 9.15 37.69 18.11
C LEU A 377 10.30 38.01 19.09
N GLY A 378 10.14 39.03 19.95
CA GLY A 378 11.24 39.55 20.80
C GLY A 378 11.49 38.77 22.10
N GLY A 379 12.74 38.86 22.61
CA GLY A 379 13.40 38.17 23.74
C GLY A 379 12.72 38.08 25.13
N GLY A 380 12.91 36.98 25.90
CA GLY A 380 12.28 36.71 27.22
C GLY A 380 12.38 35.25 27.78
N THR A 381 11.36 34.75 28.52
CA THR A 381 11.30 33.37 29.10
C THR A 381 10.34 32.44 28.34
N GLU A 382 10.79 31.22 28.00
CA GLU A 382 10.06 30.26 27.16
C GLU A 382 9.03 29.37 27.91
N PRO A 383 7.72 29.47 27.62
CA PRO A 383 6.69 28.63 28.23
C PRO A 383 6.51 27.28 27.50
N LEU A 384 7.58 26.49 27.39
CA LEU A 384 7.61 25.22 26.66
C LEU A 384 6.53 24.24 27.15
N ASN A 385 6.43 24.01 28.46
CA ASN A 385 5.43 23.08 29.01
C ASN A 385 4.00 23.63 28.80
N GLY A 386 3.84 24.95 28.82
CA GLY A 386 2.59 25.65 28.51
C GLY A 386 2.13 25.46 27.07
N ALA A 387 3.05 25.46 26.11
CA ALA A 387 2.75 25.18 24.70
C ALA A 387 2.24 23.73 24.51
N VAL A 388 2.90 22.76 25.15
CA VAL A 388 2.44 21.35 25.15
C VAL A 388 1.07 21.21 25.79
N LEU A 389 0.86 21.87 26.93
CA LEU A 389 -0.44 21.85 27.61
C LEU A 389 -1.56 22.46 26.74
N SER A 390 -1.27 23.58 26.08
CA SER A 390 -2.19 24.29 25.18
C SER A 390 -2.56 23.42 23.96
N ALA A 391 -1.57 22.76 23.34
CA ALA A 391 -1.79 21.78 22.28
C ALA A 391 -2.75 20.66 22.72
N ALA A 392 -2.47 20.04 23.86
CA ALA A 392 -3.23 18.91 24.37
C ALA A 392 -4.65 19.28 24.83
N GLN A 393 -4.88 20.51 25.30
CA GLN A 393 -6.16 20.95 25.87
C GLN A 393 -7.12 21.61 24.87
N GLY A 394 -6.74 21.70 23.60
CA GLY A 394 -7.66 22.03 22.51
C GLY A 394 -7.42 23.38 21.82
N ASP A 395 -6.35 24.11 22.14
CA ASP A 395 -5.98 25.31 21.36
C ASP A 395 -5.50 24.93 19.94
N ALA A 396 -4.97 23.71 19.77
CA ALA A 396 -4.72 23.09 18.46
C ALA A 396 -6.03 22.66 17.76
N GLY A 397 -7.18 22.68 18.42
CA GLY A 397 -8.43 22.11 17.90
C GLY A 397 -8.65 20.65 18.32
N PRO A 398 -9.72 20.01 17.82
CA PRO A 398 -10.04 18.62 18.15
C PRO A 398 -9.09 17.64 17.44
N TRP A 399 -8.45 16.78 18.24
CA TRP A 399 -7.62 15.66 17.78
C TRP A 399 -8.48 14.65 17.02
N LEU A 400 -7.99 14.15 15.88
CA LEU A 400 -8.67 13.09 15.13
C LEU A 400 -8.65 11.80 15.97
N ALA A 401 -9.84 11.26 16.29
CA ALA A 401 -9.96 9.94 16.89
C ALA A 401 -9.57 8.87 15.86
N GLY A 402 -8.95 7.77 16.31
CA GLY A 402 -8.52 6.70 15.40
C GLY A 402 -7.27 7.00 14.56
N ALA A 403 -6.55 8.09 14.83
CA ALA A 403 -5.23 8.34 14.26
C ALA A 403 -4.17 7.33 14.79
N THR A 404 -3.17 7.03 13.98
CA THR A 404 -2.06 6.11 14.32
C THR A 404 -1.14 6.68 15.41
N ALA A 405 -1.05 8.00 15.51
CA ALA A 405 -0.26 8.69 16.52
C ALA A 405 -0.81 10.07 16.90
N ASN A 406 -0.56 10.50 18.14
CA ASN A 406 -0.80 11.85 18.65
C ASN A 406 0.55 12.45 19.08
N ARG A 407 1.11 13.36 18.27
CA ARG A 407 2.45 13.91 18.47
C ARG A 407 2.39 15.41 18.75
N VAL A 408 3.12 15.85 19.76
CA VAL A 408 3.48 17.27 19.94
C VAL A 408 4.99 17.40 19.80
N ILE A 409 5.43 18.05 18.74
CA ILE A 409 6.85 18.31 18.47
C ILE A 409 7.18 19.72 18.94
N VAL A 410 8.17 19.86 19.83
CA VAL A 410 8.43 21.13 20.52
C VAL A 410 9.84 21.63 20.22
N PHE A 411 9.95 22.84 19.71
CA PHE A 411 11.21 23.47 19.30
C PHE A 411 11.67 24.45 20.36
N SER A 412 12.91 24.35 20.80
CA SER A 412 13.49 25.31 21.75
C SER A 412 15.02 25.18 21.80
N ASP A 413 15.72 26.27 22.02
CA ASP A 413 17.18 26.31 22.27
C ASP A 413 17.53 26.50 23.76
N GLU A 414 16.54 26.73 24.63
CA GLU A 414 16.70 26.92 26.06
C GLU A 414 15.90 25.92 26.93
N PRO A 415 16.20 25.81 28.23
CA PRO A 415 15.37 25.01 29.14
C PRO A 415 13.98 25.64 29.34
N ALA A 416 12.98 24.81 29.66
CA ALA A 416 11.63 25.32 29.89
C ALA A 416 11.59 26.34 31.05
N GLY A 417 11.11 27.55 30.76
CA GLY A 417 10.95 28.63 31.74
C GLY A 417 9.78 28.45 32.71
N ASP A 418 8.98 27.39 32.55
CA ASP A 418 7.71 27.15 33.25
C ASP A 418 7.56 25.73 33.87
N PRO A 419 8.55 25.21 34.61
CA PRO A 419 8.55 23.83 35.12
C PRO A 419 7.34 23.51 36.03
N GLY A 420 6.68 24.53 36.60
CA GLY A 420 5.47 24.36 37.39
C GLY A 420 4.24 23.85 36.61
N VAL A 421 4.27 23.92 35.27
CA VAL A 421 3.18 23.49 34.38
C VAL A 421 3.39 22.07 33.85
N ARG A 422 4.63 21.53 33.92
CA ARG A 422 5.02 20.21 33.38
C ARG A 422 4.07 19.07 33.75
N ALA A 423 3.71 18.95 35.03
CA ALA A 423 2.84 17.87 35.49
C ALA A 423 1.44 17.92 34.84
N ALA A 424 0.92 19.11 34.54
CA ALA A 424 -0.35 19.27 33.84
C ALA A 424 -0.20 18.94 32.35
N ALA A 425 0.91 19.35 31.72
CA ALA A 425 1.21 19.03 30.32
C ALA A 425 1.32 17.51 30.09
N VAL A 426 2.09 16.81 30.92
CA VAL A 426 2.21 15.35 30.91
C VAL A 426 0.85 14.68 31.09
N ALA A 427 0.06 15.14 32.06
CA ALA A 427 -1.26 14.56 32.32
C ALA A 427 -2.23 14.78 31.14
N ALA A 428 -2.15 15.92 30.46
CA ALA A 428 -2.97 16.21 29.29
C ALA A 428 -2.56 15.35 28.09
N MET A 429 -1.26 15.21 27.82
CA MET A 429 -0.75 14.34 26.75
C MET A 429 -1.08 12.87 26.98
N ASN A 430 -0.90 12.37 28.20
CA ASN A 430 -1.24 10.99 28.54
C ASN A 430 -2.75 10.72 28.55
N ALA A 431 -3.59 11.77 28.51
CA ALA A 431 -5.03 11.64 28.36
C ALA A 431 -5.49 11.62 26.89
N LEU A 432 -4.61 11.96 25.94
CA LEU A 432 -4.83 11.78 24.50
C LEU A 432 -4.64 10.30 24.15
N ASN A 433 -5.54 9.45 24.66
CA ASN A 433 -5.53 8.04 24.32
C ASN A 433 -5.66 7.90 22.79
N LEU A 434 -4.88 6.99 22.21
CA LEU A 434 -5.17 6.42 20.89
C LEU A 434 -6.34 5.44 21.06
N THR A 435 -7.47 5.97 21.56
CA THR A 435 -8.72 5.24 21.58
C THR A 435 -9.36 5.45 20.23
N TYR A 436 -9.53 4.36 19.48
CA TYR A 436 -10.69 4.28 18.63
C TYR A 436 -11.91 4.48 19.55
N GLU A 437 -12.79 5.44 19.26
CA GLU A 437 -14.07 5.44 19.95
C GLU A 437 -14.74 4.13 19.57
N GLN A 438 -14.81 3.21 20.55
CA GLN A 438 -15.82 2.18 20.51
C GLN A 438 -17.15 2.91 20.27
N PRO A 439 -17.92 2.56 19.23
CA PRO A 439 -19.19 3.20 19.00
C PRO A 439 -20.00 3.09 20.30
N LEU A 440 -20.46 4.25 20.77
CA LEU A 440 -20.97 4.48 22.12
C LEU A 440 -21.87 3.33 22.60
N THR A 441 -21.54 2.73 23.74
CA THR A 441 -22.50 1.92 24.48
C THR A 441 -23.75 2.78 24.75
N PRO A 442 -24.97 2.35 24.38
CA PRO A 442 -26.16 3.13 24.66
C PRO A 442 -26.26 3.41 26.16
N SER A 443 -26.28 4.69 26.52
CA SER A 443 -26.59 5.10 27.87
C SER A 443 -28.05 4.72 28.15
N ASN A 444 -28.26 3.88 29.16
CA ASN A 444 -29.57 3.46 29.65
C ASN A 444 -30.45 4.66 30.08
N ALA A 445 -31.13 5.29 29.14
CA ALA A 445 -32.22 6.22 29.41
C ALA A 445 -33.57 5.50 29.26
N ASN A 446 -33.94 4.80 30.33
CA ASN A 446 -35.25 4.19 30.54
C ASN A 446 -36.42 5.12 30.16
N THR A 447 -37.34 4.65 29.31
CA THR A 447 -38.77 4.86 29.55
C THR A 447 -39.56 3.57 29.29
N PRO A 448 -40.48 3.13 30.17
CA PRO A 448 -41.08 1.80 30.11
C PRO A 448 -42.32 1.76 29.22
N GLY A 449 -42.35 0.84 28.24
CA GLY A 449 -43.55 0.51 27.48
C GLY A 449 -43.34 -0.49 26.34
N SER A 450 -43.62 -1.77 26.64
CA SER A 450 -43.81 -2.93 25.74
C SER A 450 -42.59 -3.51 25.00
N ASN A 451 -41.90 -4.40 25.71
CA ASN A 451 -41.42 -5.74 25.32
C ASN A 451 -41.31 -6.03 23.80
N PHE A 452 -40.14 -5.79 23.20
CA PHE A 452 -39.84 -6.24 21.83
C PHE A 452 -38.39 -6.70 21.58
N PHE A 453 -37.54 -6.81 22.60
CA PHE A 453 -36.19 -7.36 22.46
C PHE A 453 -35.83 -8.12 23.74
N GLU A 454 -35.56 -9.41 23.63
CA GLU A 454 -34.82 -10.17 24.66
C GLU A 454 -33.40 -10.29 24.09
N GLU A 455 -32.48 -9.52 24.67
CA GLU A 455 -31.09 -9.35 24.26
C GLU A 455 -30.30 -10.66 24.39
N VAL A 456 -29.54 -11.01 23.34
CA VAL A 456 -28.39 -11.91 23.45
C VAL A 456 -27.16 -11.03 23.69
N GLU A 457 -26.65 -11.09 24.92
CA GLU A 457 -25.40 -10.45 25.35
C GLU A 457 -24.18 -11.23 24.83
N ASN A 458 -23.38 -10.61 23.96
CA ASN A 458 -21.93 -10.38 24.12
C ASN A 458 -21.29 -10.00 22.77
N PRO A 459 -20.87 -8.74 22.57
CA PRO A 459 -20.01 -8.40 21.43
C PRO A 459 -18.60 -8.96 21.66
N ILE A 460 -18.04 -9.50 20.58
CA ILE A 460 -16.65 -9.95 20.49
C ILE A 460 -15.75 -8.71 20.62
N THR A 461 -14.69 -8.80 21.43
CA THR A 461 -13.71 -7.73 21.64
C THR A 461 -12.51 -7.93 20.71
N PRO A 462 -12.29 -7.09 19.68
CA PRO A 462 -11.00 -7.01 19.00
C PRO A 462 -9.92 -6.47 19.95
N PRO A 463 -8.64 -6.81 19.73
CA PRO A 463 -7.55 -6.34 20.58
C PRO A 463 -7.46 -4.82 20.58
N THR A 464 -7.16 -4.25 21.75
CA THR A 464 -7.06 -2.80 21.95
C THR A 464 -5.64 -2.36 21.59
N PRO A 465 -5.46 -1.41 20.64
CA PRO A 465 -4.18 -0.73 20.53
C PRO A 465 -3.90 0.00 21.85
N THR A 466 -2.67 -0.06 22.33
CA THR A 466 -2.27 0.56 23.60
C THR A 466 -1.29 1.69 23.32
N GLY A 467 -1.73 2.95 23.50
CA GLY A 467 -0.87 4.13 23.34
C GLY A 467 -1.53 5.43 23.80
N SER A 468 -0.70 6.44 24.13
CA SER A 468 -1.10 7.79 24.54
C SER A 468 -0.33 8.84 23.73
N GLY A 469 -0.72 10.11 23.80
CA GLY A 469 -0.01 11.18 23.13
C GLY A 469 1.45 11.32 23.60
N ALA A 470 2.36 11.53 22.66
CA ALA A 470 3.80 11.62 22.88
C ALA A 470 4.35 13.01 22.57
N VAL A 471 5.32 13.46 23.38
CA VAL A 471 6.00 14.74 23.20
C VAL A 471 7.41 14.49 22.71
N TYR A 472 7.79 15.15 21.62
CA TYR A 472 9.10 15.07 21.00
C TYR A 472 9.77 16.45 21.03
N PRO A 473 10.56 16.75 22.07
CA PRO A 473 11.34 17.98 22.11
C PRO A 473 12.51 17.91 21.13
N VAL A 474 12.62 18.90 20.26
CA VAL A 474 13.77 19.14 19.38
C VAL A 474 14.56 20.31 19.97
N ILE A 475 15.70 19.99 20.59
CA ILE A 475 16.54 20.95 21.30
C ILE A 475 17.69 21.41 20.42
N VAL A 476 17.81 22.71 20.22
CA VAL A 476 18.77 23.33 19.31
C VAL A 476 20.00 23.86 20.04
N GLY A 477 21.18 23.79 19.41
CA GLY A 477 22.39 24.48 19.88
C GLY A 477 23.16 23.79 21.01
N GLY A 478 22.86 22.51 21.29
CA GLY A 478 23.68 21.66 22.17
C GLY A 478 23.63 21.99 23.66
N SER A 479 22.59 22.68 24.13
CA SER A 479 22.39 23.01 25.55
C SER A 479 22.10 21.74 26.38
N SER A 480 23.13 21.21 27.04
CA SER A 480 22.98 20.03 27.93
C SER A 480 21.92 20.20 29.03
N SER A 481 21.67 21.44 29.48
CA SER A 481 20.61 21.74 30.44
C SER A 481 19.21 21.73 29.82
N ALA A 482 19.06 22.17 28.57
CA ALA A 482 17.78 22.12 27.86
C ALA A 482 17.44 20.68 27.47
N ALA A 483 18.42 19.93 26.96
CA ALA A 483 18.28 18.51 26.65
C ALA A 483 17.86 17.68 27.87
N SER A 484 18.54 17.86 29.02
CA SER A 484 18.19 17.12 30.24
C SER A 484 16.81 17.48 30.80
N ASP A 485 16.37 18.73 30.65
CA ASP A 485 15.04 19.18 31.09
C ASP A 485 13.93 18.63 30.17
N ALA A 486 14.18 18.62 28.86
CA ALA A 486 13.32 18.07 27.85
C ALA A 486 13.20 16.53 27.93
N GLU A 487 14.28 15.83 28.29
CA GLU A 487 14.29 14.37 28.47
C GLU A 487 13.31 13.94 29.56
N GLU A 488 13.15 14.73 30.62
CA GLU A 488 12.19 14.45 31.68
C GLU A 488 10.74 14.53 31.17
N LEU A 489 10.43 15.46 30.27
CA LEU A 489 9.11 15.62 29.66
C LEU A 489 8.81 14.49 28.65
N ALA A 490 9.76 14.21 27.74
CA ALA A 490 9.63 13.20 26.70
C ALA A 490 9.38 11.80 27.30
N ASN A 491 10.22 11.39 28.26
CA ASN A 491 10.11 10.08 28.92
C ASN A 491 8.78 9.87 29.66
N GLN A 492 8.13 10.93 30.14
CA GLN A 492 6.85 10.84 30.84
C GLN A 492 5.63 10.75 29.91
N THR A 493 5.83 10.98 28.61
CA THR A 493 4.79 10.96 27.58
C THR A 493 5.02 9.90 26.51
N GLY A 494 6.09 9.11 26.61
CA GLY A 494 6.45 8.07 25.63
C GLY A 494 7.13 8.60 24.36
N GLY A 495 7.51 9.88 24.33
CA GLY A 495 8.32 10.44 23.25
C GLY A 495 9.82 10.44 23.55
N GLN A 496 10.59 11.06 22.66
CA GLN A 496 12.04 11.13 22.75
C GLN A 496 12.55 12.54 22.45
N VAL A 497 13.65 12.93 23.09
CA VAL A 497 14.36 14.18 22.75
C VAL A 497 15.27 13.95 21.55
N ILE A 498 15.22 14.88 20.61
CA ILE A 498 16.15 14.96 19.49
C ILE A 498 16.99 16.22 19.67
N GLN A 499 18.31 16.10 19.47
CA GLN A 499 19.21 17.25 19.52
C GLN A 499 19.63 17.61 18.11
N ALA A 500 19.40 18.86 17.72
CA ALA A 500 19.89 19.43 16.47
C ALA A 500 21.01 20.43 16.77
N GLN A 501 22.16 20.26 16.12
CA GLN A 501 23.30 21.20 16.24
C GLN A 501 23.22 22.34 15.22
N SER A 502 22.35 22.23 14.21
CA SER A 502 22.23 23.17 13.11
C SER A 502 20.79 23.28 12.58
N ALA A 503 20.52 24.35 11.83
CA ALA A 503 19.24 24.56 11.16
C ALA A 503 18.91 23.47 10.11
N THR A 504 19.90 22.79 9.51
CA THR A 504 19.66 21.65 8.61
C THR A 504 19.26 20.40 9.38
N GLU A 505 19.92 20.12 10.52
CA GLU A 505 19.58 18.98 11.38
C GLU A 505 18.17 19.09 12.00
N ILE A 506 17.61 20.29 12.10
CA ILE A 506 16.25 20.47 12.61
C ILE A 506 15.17 19.95 11.65
N VAL A 507 15.45 20.00 10.34
CA VAL A 507 14.55 19.46 9.31
C VAL A 507 14.59 17.93 9.39
N ASN A 508 15.78 17.34 9.48
CA ASN A 508 15.93 15.88 9.65
C ASN A 508 15.29 15.39 10.96
N ALA A 509 15.41 16.16 12.04
CA ALA A 509 14.73 15.87 13.30
C ALA A 509 13.19 15.89 13.16
N LEU A 510 12.64 16.76 12.31
CA LEU A 510 11.21 16.76 12.01
C LEU A 510 10.81 15.50 11.26
N LEU A 511 11.49 15.21 10.15
CA LEU A 511 11.22 14.04 9.32
C LEU A 511 11.30 12.75 10.14
N GLN A 512 12.31 12.61 10.99
CA GLN A 512 12.45 11.47 11.92
C GLN A 512 11.24 11.30 12.86
N VAL A 513 10.62 12.38 13.32
CA VAL A 513 9.47 12.32 14.25
C VAL A 513 8.15 12.22 13.53
N THR A 514 8.04 12.79 12.33
CA THR A 514 6.81 12.84 11.57
C THR A 514 6.67 11.70 10.58
N SER A 515 7.72 10.94 10.26
CA SER A 515 7.55 9.82 9.33
C SER A 515 6.77 8.66 9.96
N THR A 516 5.80 8.13 9.22
CA THR A 516 5.18 6.81 9.46
C THR A 516 5.93 5.68 8.75
N ARG A 517 6.88 6.01 7.85
CA ARG A 517 7.84 5.13 7.18
C ARG A 517 9.21 5.21 7.84
N VAL A 518 9.99 4.13 7.85
CA VAL A 518 11.28 4.13 8.54
C VAL A 518 12.34 4.73 7.63
N GLU A 519 12.92 5.85 8.04
CA GLU A 519 14.03 6.49 7.34
C GLU A 519 15.36 5.84 7.73
N PHE A 520 16.15 5.45 6.73
CA PHE A 520 17.53 5.04 6.89
C PHE A 520 18.39 5.97 6.05
N THR A 521 19.26 6.73 6.73
CA THR A 521 20.24 7.57 6.05
C THR A 521 21.62 6.97 6.29
N GLY A 522 22.37 6.76 5.20
CA GLY A 522 23.78 6.40 5.23
C GLY A 522 24.67 7.59 5.60
N THR A 523 25.90 7.52 5.14
CA THR A 523 26.96 8.51 5.35
C THR A 523 27.72 8.70 4.03
N ASP A 524 28.72 9.57 3.99
CA ASP A 524 29.60 9.70 2.82
C ASP A 524 30.70 8.58 2.78
N GLU A 525 30.55 7.51 3.57
CA GLU A 525 31.45 6.34 3.61
C GLU A 525 30.67 5.09 3.18
N GLY A 526 31.27 4.25 2.32
CA GLY A 526 30.62 3.02 1.88
C GLY A 526 30.26 2.06 3.00
N GLU A 527 28.98 1.71 3.10
CA GLU A 527 28.38 0.90 4.15
C GLU A 527 27.28 -0.05 3.67
N VAL A 528 26.79 -0.90 4.58
CA VAL A 528 25.66 -1.80 4.29
C VAL A 528 24.44 -1.29 5.03
N ILE A 529 23.48 -0.79 4.28
CA ILE A 529 22.22 -0.24 4.79
C ILE A 529 21.18 -1.35 4.71
N VAL A 530 20.70 -1.78 5.88
CA VAL A 530 19.68 -2.84 5.96
C VAL A 530 18.38 -2.21 6.38
N GLY A 531 17.43 -2.18 5.45
CA GLY A 531 16.05 -1.82 5.69
C GLY A 531 15.34 -2.83 6.58
N ASN A 532 14.03 -2.70 6.64
CA ASN A 532 13.17 -3.64 7.34
C ASN A 532 11.92 -3.90 6.50
N VAL A 533 11.13 -4.88 6.90
CA VAL A 533 9.97 -5.39 6.15
C VAL A 533 8.79 -4.40 5.94
N ASN A 534 8.91 -3.15 6.37
CA ASN A 534 7.90 -2.10 6.15
C ASN A 534 8.41 -1.14 5.07
N ASP A 535 7.54 -0.31 4.49
CA ASP A 535 7.99 0.75 3.58
C ASP A 535 9.05 1.66 4.22
N ASN A 536 10.19 1.79 3.54
CA ASN A 536 11.35 2.56 3.96
C ASN A 536 11.60 3.73 3.00
N ILE A 537 12.22 4.76 3.56
CA ILE A 537 12.89 5.79 2.77
C ILE A 537 14.37 5.63 3.09
N ILE A 538 15.14 5.18 2.10
CA ILE A 538 16.56 4.92 2.23
C ILE A 538 17.31 5.97 1.42
N ASP A 539 18.23 6.69 2.06
CA ASP A 539 19.10 7.67 1.43
C ASP A 539 20.55 7.29 1.76
N ALA A 540 21.25 6.67 0.81
CA ALA A 540 22.58 6.13 1.03
C ALA A 540 23.67 7.22 1.11
N LEU A 541 23.40 8.38 0.50
CA LEU A 541 24.26 9.57 0.43
C LEU A 541 25.47 9.39 -0.49
N GLY A 542 26.58 8.82 -0.03
CA GLY A 542 27.71 8.64 -0.93
C GLY A 542 28.82 7.77 -0.38
N GLY A 543 29.80 7.47 -1.24
CA GLY A 543 30.63 6.28 -1.03
C GLY A 543 29.94 5.06 -1.63
N ASP A 544 30.64 3.92 -1.65
CA ASP A 544 30.15 2.72 -2.33
C ASP A 544 29.30 1.87 -1.38
N ASP A 545 27.99 2.01 -1.45
CA ASP A 545 27.02 1.44 -0.52
C ASP A 545 26.40 0.12 -1.01
N THR A 546 25.89 -0.66 -0.07
CA THR A 546 25.02 -1.81 -0.35
C THR A 546 23.71 -1.68 0.40
N VAL A 547 22.62 -1.50 -0.33
CA VAL A 547 21.26 -1.36 0.21
C VAL A 547 20.52 -2.69 0.13
N LEU A 548 20.05 -3.16 1.29
CA LEU A 548 19.25 -4.37 1.49
C LEU A 548 17.85 -3.99 2.01
N PRO A 549 16.86 -3.69 1.13
CA PRO A 549 15.55 -3.14 1.51
C PRO A 549 14.75 -4.06 2.46
N SER A 550 14.82 -5.37 2.23
CA SER A 550 14.19 -6.41 3.07
C SER A 550 12.66 -6.46 3.01
N GLY A 551 12.06 -6.02 1.90
CA GLY A 551 10.62 -6.06 1.60
C GLY A 551 9.85 -4.81 2.06
N GLY A 552 8.61 -4.65 1.59
CA GLY A 552 7.89 -3.37 1.66
C GLY A 552 7.88 -2.73 0.27
N VAL A 553 7.28 -1.54 0.16
CA VAL A 553 7.43 -0.68 -1.03
C VAL A 553 8.35 0.47 -0.68
N ASP A 554 9.61 0.33 -1.07
CA ASP A 554 10.67 1.22 -0.63
C ASP A 554 10.99 2.33 -1.63
N MET A 555 11.42 3.47 -1.10
CA MET A 555 12.04 4.55 -1.88
C MET A 555 13.52 4.63 -1.51
N ILE A 556 14.40 4.36 -2.47
CA ILE A 556 15.84 4.26 -2.28
C ILE A 556 16.52 5.37 -3.10
N THR A 557 17.41 6.14 -2.48
CA THR A 557 18.28 7.13 -3.14
C THR A 557 19.71 6.70 -2.93
N LEU A 558 20.47 6.52 -4.01
CA LEU A 558 21.83 5.99 -3.96
C LEU A 558 22.85 7.10 -3.70
N GLY A 559 22.84 8.14 -4.52
CA GLY A 559 23.72 9.29 -4.33
C GLY A 559 25.08 9.10 -5.02
N ASP A 560 26.13 9.71 -4.47
CA ASP A 560 27.45 9.71 -5.12
C ASP A 560 28.24 8.44 -4.75
N GLY A 561 28.36 7.46 -5.64
CA GLY A 561 29.11 6.24 -5.31
C GLY A 561 28.94 5.15 -6.36
N ALA A 562 29.64 4.03 -6.17
CA ALA A 562 29.31 2.80 -6.88
C ALA A 562 28.41 1.93 -5.98
N ASP A 563 27.09 2.13 -6.08
CA ASP A 563 26.15 1.56 -5.13
C ASP A 563 25.50 0.26 -5.62
N VAL A 564 25.11 -0.57 -4.66
CA VAL A 564 24.46 -1.86 -4.92
C VAL A 564 23.11 -1.94 -4.23
N VAL A 565 22.04 -2.13 -5.00
CA VAL A 565 20.73 -2.53 -4.46
C VAL A 565 20.59 -4.04 -4.62
N GLN A 566 20.36 -4.76 -3.52
CA GLN A 566 20.34 -6.22 -3.54
C GLN A 566 19.16 -6.81 -2.76
N GLY A 567 18.47 -7.79 -3.35
CA GLY A 567 17.40 -8.53 -2.71
C GLY A 567 16.83 -9.66 -3.58
N THR A 568 15.91 -10.46 -3.03
CA THR A 568 15.11 -11.40 -3.83
C THR A 568 14.00 -10.65 -4.59
N LEU A 569 13.32 -11.30 -5.53
CA LEU A 569 12.13 -10.72 -6.18
C LEU A 569 11.08 -10.22 -5.18
N SER A 570 10.94 -10.88 -4.02
CA SER A 570 9.98 -10.47 -2.99
C SER A 570 10.45 -9.26 -2.19
N ASP A 571 11.76 -9.08 -2.04
CA ASP A 571 12.32 -7.97 -1.27
C ASP A 571 12.31 -6.67 -2.07
N LEU A 572 12.28 -6.76 -3.40
CA LEU A 572 12.41 -5.65 -4.34
C LEU A 572 11.09 -5.26 -5.03
N ASN A 573 10.01 -5.99 -4.76
CA ASN A 573 8.77 -5.84 -5.52
C ASN A 573 8.01 -4.56 -5.11
N GLY A 574 7.84 -3.65 -6.06
CA GLY A 574 7.17 -2.36 -5.88
C GLY A 574 8.15 -1.21 -5.65
N ASP A 575 9.42 -1.50 -5.38
CA ASP A 575 10.42 -0.51 -4.98
C ASP A 575 10.72 0.51 -6.08
N THR A 576 11.15 1.69 -5.64
CA THR A 576 11.66 2.76 -6.49
C THR A 576 13.08 3.13 -6.08
N VAL A 577 14.04 3.00 -7.01
CA VAL A 577 15.42 3.46 -6.83
C VAL A 577 15.61 4.73 -7.66
N THR A 578 16.13 5.75 -7.01
CA THR A 578 16.44 7.05 -7.60
C THR A 578 17.94 7.28 -7.61
N ASP A 579 18.38 8.09 -8.58
CA ASP A 579 19.79 8.38 -8.87
C ASP A 579 20.57 7.18 -9.44
N PHE A 580 19.87 6.18 -9.98
CA PHE A 580 20.54 5.01 -10.56
C PHE A 580 21.33 5.42 -11.82
N GLY A 581 22.63 5.21 -11.81
CA GLY A 581 23.58 5.69 -12.79
C GLY A 581 24.55 4.63 -13.32
N VAL A 582 25.67 5.09 -13.87
CA VAL A 582 26.71 4.26 -14.53
C VAL A 582 27.61 3.53 -13.56
N ASP A 583 27.59 3.94 -12.29
CA ASP A 583 28.41 3.39 -11.21
C ASP A 583 27.60 2.37 -10.38
N ASP A 584 26.27 2.32 -10.56
CA ASP A 584 25.35 1.54 -9.74
C ASP A 584 24.99 0.18 -10.32
N MET A 585 24.58 -0.71 -9.43
CA MET A 585 24.21 -2.08 -9.75
C MET A 585 22.98 -2.56 -8.99
N LEU A 586 22.07 -3.21 -9.70
CA LEU A 586 20.97 -3.97 -9.13
C LEU A 586 21.31 -5.48 -9.16
N VAL A 587 21.11 -6.16 -8.03
CA VAL A 587 21.32 -7.59 -7.88
C VAL A 587 20.04 -8.26 -7.40
N ILE A 588 19.51 -9.17 -8.22
CA ILE A 588 18.34 -9.98 -7.89
C ILE A 588 18.79 -11.39 -7.53
N ASP A 589 18.70 -11.70 -6.24
CA ASP A 589 19.13 -12.97 -5.67
C ASP A 589 18.21 -14.12 -6.10
N ASN A 590 18.80 -15.27 -6.45
CA ASN A 590 18.09 -16.51 -6.80
C ASN A 590 17.08 -16.38 -7.96
N PHE A 591 17.28 -15.42 -8.87
CA PHE A 591 16.46 -15.24 -10.06
C PHE A 591 17.17 -15.76 -11.32
N THR A 592 16.46 -16.56 -12.12
CA THR A 592 16.94 -17.01 -13.45
C THR A 592 16.03 -16.44 -14.54
N PHE A 593 16.62 -15.66 -15.44
CA PHE A 593 15.88 -15.04 -16.54
C PHE A 593 15.37 -16.07 -17.58
N ASP A 594 14.07 -16.01 -17.90
CA ASP A 594 13.46 -16.78 -19.00
C ASP A 594 12.84 -15.82 -20.05
N PRO A 595 13.50 -15.62 -21.21
CA PRO A 595 13.01 -14.72 -22.26
C PRO A 595 11.71 -15.21 -22.93
N SER A 596 11.33 -16.48 -22.73
CA SER A 596 10.14 -17.07 -23.35
C SER A 596 8.85 -16.80 -22.59
N LEU A 597 8.96 -16.29 -21.35
CA LEU A 597 7.84 -15.97 -20.47
C LEU A 597 7.51 -14.47 -20.41
N GLY A 598 8.33 -13.59 -21.02
CA GLY A 598 8.10 -12.13 -21.03
C GLY A 598 8.96 -11.40 -20.00
N GLY A 599 10.26 -11.31 -20.30
CA GLY A 599 11.26 -10.70 -19.41
C GLY A 599 11.10 -9.19 -19.13
N VAL A 600 11.99 -8.72 -18.26
CA VAL A 600 12.18 -7.32 -17.83
C VAL A 600 11.98 -6.33 -18.98
N THR A 601 11.03 -5.41 -18.84
CA THR A 601 10.59 -4.53 -19.94
C THR A 601 10.80 -3.05 -19.63
N PHE A 602 11.86 -2.44 -20.15
CA PHE A 602 12.22 -1.04 -19.93
C PHE A 602 11.27 -0.07 -20.67
N ASN A 603 10.68 0.92 -19.96
CA ASN A 603 9.77 1.93 -20.54
C ASN A 603 10.45 3.33 -20.61
N GLU A 604 10.12 4.14 -21.63
CA GLU A 604 10.87 5.36 -22.00
C GLU A 604 10.70 6.58 -21.07
N ASP A 605 9.71 6.59 -20.18
CA ASP A 605 9.46 7.75 -19.28
C ASP A 605 9.95 7.52 -17.83
N ASN A 606 10.14 6.24 -17.44
CA ASN A 606 10.74 5.73 -16.19
C ASN A 606 11.08 4.25 -16.45
N VAL A 607 12.28 3.80 -16.07
CA VAL A 607 12.69 2.41 -16.31
C VAL A 607 11.98 1.51 -15.30
N VAL A 608 10.94 0.83 -15.75
CA VAL A 608 10.24 -0.17 -14.94
C VAL A 608 10.79 -1.54 -15.31
N LEU A 609 11.32 -2.27 -14.34
CA LEU A 609 11.60 -3.70 -14.49
C LEU A 609 10.32 -4.45 -14.16
N SER A 610 9.98 -5.46 -14.97
CA SER A 610 8.79 -6.28 -14.71
C SER A 610 9.02 -7.75 -15.06
N ASN A 611 8.44 -8.67 -14.31
CA ASN A 611 8.42 -10.09 -14.65
C ASN A 611 6.99 -10.63 -14.57
N ASP A 612 6.51 -11.15 -15.69
CA ASP A 612 5.26 -11.89 -15.82
C ASP A 612 5.63 -13.39 -15.93
N ALA A 613 5.75 -14.05 -14.79
CA ALA A 613 6.25 -15.40 -14.66
C ALA A 613 5.28 -16.45 -15.22
N ASP A 614 3.99 -16.14 -15.28
CA ASP A 614 2.95 -17.05 -15.77
C ASP A 614 2.39 -16.71 -17.16
N SER A 615 2.84 -15.57 -17.72
CA SER A 615 2.47 -15.05 -19.03
C SER A 615 0.97 -14.75 -19.18
N ASP A 616 0.29 -14.37 -18.10
CA ASP A 616 -1.14 -14.01 -18.12
C ASP A 616 -1.41 -12.57 -18.58
N GLY A 617 -0.36 -11.75 -18.67
CA GLY A 617 -0.42 -10.33 -19.03
C GLY A 617 -0.37 -9.37 -17.84
N THR A 618 -0.24 -9.87 -16.62
CA THR A 618 -0.08 -9.11 -15.37
C THR A 618 1.27 -9.45 -14.77
N PRO A 619 2.19 -8.49 -14.58
CA PRO A 619 3.46 -8.79 -13.94
C PRO A 619 3.30 -9.15 -12.46
N GLU A 620 3.88 -10.27 -12.00
CA GLU A 620 4.00 -10.61 -10.57
C GLU A 620 5.10 -9.83 -9.86
N PHE A 621 6.02 -9.25 -10.62
CA PHE A 621 7.09 -8.39 -10.12
C PHE A 621 7.14 -7.10 -10.91
N THR A 622 7.27 -5.98 -10.21
CA THR A 622 7.60 -4.67 -10.79
C THR A 622 8.59 -3.92 -9.91
N MET A 623 9.51 -3.17 -10.49
CA MET A 623 10.43 -2.26 -9.78
C MET A 623 10.72 -1.06 -10.66
N THR A 624 10.94 0.13 -10.10
CA THR A 624 11.24 1.35 -10.86
C THR A 624 12.67 1.82 -10.61
N LEU A 625 13.42 2.10 -11.67
CA LEU A 625 14.71 2.80 -11.64
C LEU A 625 14.55 4.17 -12.29
N GLU A 626 15.02 5.20 -11.60
CA GLU A 626 15.02 6.59 -12.05
C GLU A 626 16.46 7.13 -12.11
N GLY A 627 16.83 7.71 -13.25
CA GLY A 627 18.17 8.21 -13.54
C GLY A 627 18.27 8.86 -14.94
N ASP A 628 19.44 9.39 -15.31
CA ASP A 628 19.69 9.89 -16.67
C ASP A 628 20.14 8.75 -17.61
N PHE A 629 19.15 8.13 -18.24
CA PHE A 629 19.38 7.03 -19.18
C PHE A 629 19.56 7.46 -20.64
N SER A 630 19.74 8.76 -20.92
CA SER A 630 19.74 9.29 -22.29
C SER A 630 21.01 9.03 -23.10
N GLY A 631 22.08 8.57 -22.45
CA GLY A 631 23.42 8.42 -23.01
C GLY A 631 23.91 6.97 -23.13
N GLY A 632 23.05 5.98 -22.89
CA GLY A 632 23.43 4.59 -22.71
C GLY A 632 22.25 3.63 -22.74
N ASP A 633 22.48 2.40 -22.29
CA ASP A 633 21.47 1.36 -22.18
C ASP A 633 21.81 0.41 -21.01
N PHE A 634 20.87 -0.47 -20.63
CA PHE A 634 21.05 -1.41 -19.54
C PHE A 634 21.73 -2.69 -20.01
N LEU A 635 22.66 -3.16 -19.18
CA LEU A 635 23.34 -4.43 -19.36
C LEU A 635 22.88 -5.41 -18.29
N ALA A 636 22.30 -6.53 -18.73
CA ALA A 636 21.85 -7.59 -17.85
C ALA A 636 22.75 -8.83 -17.95
N SER A 637 23.03 -9.47 -16.82
CA SER A 637 23.90 -10.66 -16.78
C SER A 637 23.49 -11.67 -15.71
N GLN A 638 23.34 -12.94 -16.10
CA GLN A 638 23.02 -14.03 -15.17
C GLN A 638 24.27 -14.71 -14.62
N GLN A 639 24.66 -14.49 -13.36
CA GLN A 639 25.78 -15.23 -12.76
C GLN A 639 25.29 -16.29 -11.78
N GLY A 640 25.45 -17.57 -12.15
CA GLY A 640 24.98 -18.67 -11.32
C GLY A 640 23.46 -18.63 -11.18
N VAL A 641 22.96 -18.32 -9.97
CA VAL A 641 21.52 -18.20 -9.68
C VAL A 641 21.07 -16.74 -9.50
N ASP A 642 21.99 -15.78 -9.56
CA ASP A 642 21.69 -14.37 -9.33
C ASP A 642 21.72 -13.60 -10.65
N PHE A 643 20.91 -12.56 -10.74
CA PHE A 643 20.74 -11.74 -11.93
C PHE A 643 21.18 -10.31 -11.65
N TYR A 644 22.03 -9.78 -12.52
CA TYR A 644 22.66 -8.47 -12.34
C TYR A 644 22.19 -7.54 -13.44
N VAL A 645 21.92 -6.29 -13.07
CA VAL A 645 21.55 -5.22 -13.98
C VAL A 645 22.40 -3.99 -13.66
N SER A 646 23.05 -3.42 -14.67
CA SER A 646 23.76 -2.14 -14.58
C SER A 646 23.37 -1.25 -15.76
N TYR A 647 23.62 0.05 -15.65
CA TYR A 647 23.45 0.99 -16.75
C TYR A 647 24.82 1.37 -17.31
N GLU A 648 24.96 1.39 -18.64
CA GLU A 648 26.24 1.59 -19.31
C GLU A 648 26.11 2.63 -20.43
N THR A 649 27.04 3.57 -20.51
CA THR A 649 27.02 4.59 -21.57
C THR A 649 27.40 4.01 -22.93
N TYR A 650 26.86 4.59 -23.99
CA TYR A 650 27.34 4.32 -25.35
C TYR A 650 28.78 4.77 -25.54
N LEU A 651 29.50 4.07 -26.41
CA LEU A 651 30.85 4.46 -26.78
C LEU A 651 30.83 5.85 -27.45
N PRO A 652 31.68 6.81 -27.04
CA PRO A 652 31.77 8.10 -27.74
C PRO A 652 32.22 7.90 -29.20
N GLU A 653 31.83 8.81 -30.10
CA GLU A 653 32.31 8.76 -31.49
C GLU A 653 33.85 8.92 -31.52
N LEU A 654 34.53 7.84 -31.92
CA LEU A 654 35.99 7.81 -32.06
C LEU A 654 36.41 8.17 -33.48
N ALA A 655 37.46 8.97 -33.62
CA ALA A 655 38.00 9.35 -34.93
C ALA A 655 39.50 9.64 -34.86
N GLU A 656 40.24 9.18 -35.87
CA GLU A 656 41.69 9.37 -35.99
C GLU A 656 42.14 10.83 -35.74
N GLY A 657 43.02 11.01 -34.76
CA GLY A 657 43.60 12.27 -34.32
C GLY A 657 42.63 13.20 -33.57
N GLN A 658 41.40 12.76 -33.28
CA GLN A 658 40.43 13.49 -32.47
C GLN A 658 40.47 12.99 -31.03
N ARG A 659 41.11 13.77 -30.17
CA ARG A 659 41.17 13.52 -28.73
C ARG A 659 39.78 13.37 -28.12
N VAL A 660 39.57 12.27 -27.39
CA VAL A 660 38.41 12.01 -26.54
C VAL A 660 38.48 12.90 -25.28
N ASP A 661 37.32 13.33 -24.79
CA ASP A 661 37.24 14.07 -23.53
C ASP A 661 37.75 13.17 -22.39
N ALA A 662 38.59 13.71 -21.51
CA ALA A 662 39.16 12.95 -20.40
C ALA A 662 38.07 12.38 -19.47
N GLY A 663 36.90 13.01 -19.39
CA GLY A 663 35.77 12.50 -18.60
C GLY A 663 35.02 11.32 -19.23
N ALA A 664 35.25 11.03 -20.52
CA ALA A 664 34.65 9.89 -21.21
C ALA A 664 35.59 8.67 -21.27
N VAL A 665 36.81 8.79 -20.73
CA VAL A 665 37.78 7.68 -20.66
C VAL A 665 37.53 6.90 -19.38
N ASN A 666 36.78 5.80 -19.49
CA ASN A 666 36.29 4.99 -18.37
C ASN A 666 36.98 3.62 -18.22
N GLY A 667 37.98 3.27 -19.06
CA GLY A 667 38.56 1.93 -19.02
C GLY A 667 37.60 0.87 -19.56
N ILE A 668 37.34 -0.18 -18.79
CA ILE A 668 36.24 -1.12 -19.05
C ILE A 668 35.30 -1.09 -17.85
N ASN A 669 34.13 -0.47 -18.03
CA ASN A 669 33.14 -0.27 -16.95
C ASN A 669 32.33 -1.55 -16.64
N SER A 670 32.14 -2.43 -17.64
CA SER A 670 31.25 -3.59 -17.55
C SER A 670 31.91 -4.88 -17.00
N SER A 671 32.49 -4.80 -15.80
CA SER A 671 33.20 -5.93 -15.17
C SER A 671 32.28 -7.15 -14.92
N ILE A 672 31.01 -6.92 -14.60
CA ILE A 672 30.01 -7.97 -14.37
C ILE A 672 29.69 -8.78 -15.63
N PHE A 673 29.66 -8.11 -16.79
CA PHE A 673 29.43 -8.75 -18.10
C PHE A 673 30.61 -9.64 -18.48
N LEU A 674 31.83 -9.19 -18.21
CA LEU A 674 33.07 -9.92 -18.49
C LEU A 674 33.46 -10.95 -17.42
N THR A 675 32.56 -11.27 -16.49
CA THR A 675 32.80 -12.31 -15.48
C THR A 675 32.30 -13.67 -15.97
N GLY A 676 33.17 -14.67 -16.01
CA GLY A 676 32.82 -16.03 -16.41
C GLY A 676 31.93 -16.75 -15.40
N ASP A 677 31.12 -17.69 -15.88
CA ASP A 677 30.35 -18.64 -15.06
C ASP A 677 30.87 -20.09 -15.18
N GLY A 678 32.01 -20.29 -15.86
CA GLY A 678 32.57 -21.60 -16.20
C GLY A 678 32.05 -22.20 -17.53
N THR A 679 31.02 -21.62 -18.13
CA THR A 679 30.39 -22.08 -19.38
C THR A 679 30.24 -21.00 -20.46
N ARG A 680 30.25 -19.73 -20.09
CA ARG A 680 30.16 -18.56 -20.98
C ARG A 680 31.22 -18.57 -22.08
N THR A 681 30.78 -18.12 -23.25
CA THR A 681 31.64 -17.84 -24.41
C THR A 681 31.49 -16.37 -24.79
N TYR A 682 32.60 -15.65 -24.89
CA TYR A 682 32.63 -14.28 -25.40
C TYR A 682 33.09 -14.29 -26.85
N ASP A 683 32.27 -13.73 -27.73
CA ASP A 683 32.60 -13.48 -29.12
C ASP A 683 33.25 -12.10 -29.23
N VAL A 684 34.48 -12.05 -29.75
CA VAL A 684 35.29 -10.83 -29.89
C VAL A 684 35.43 -10.51 -31.37
N ASP A 685 34.84 -9.39 -31.80
CA ASP A 685 34.76 -8.97 -33.21
C ASP A 685 35.51 -7.64 -33.45
N LEU A 686 36.60 -7.69 -34.20
CA LEU A 686 37.37 -6.51 -34.60
C LEU A 686 36.56 -5.59 -35.54
N LYS A 687 36.76 -4.28 -35.39
CA LYS A 687 36.22 -3.22 -36.27
C LYS A 687 37.33 -2.48 -37.02
N PRO A 688 38.12 -3.18 -37.87
CA PRO A 688 39.31 -2.62 -38.51
C PRO A 688 39.00 -1.54 -39.56
N ALA A 689 37.74 -1.44 -40.01
CA ALA A 689 37.31 -0.40 -40.94
C ALA A 689 37.13 0.95 -40.27
N ASP A 690 36.84 0.92 -38.97
CA ASP A 690 36.63 2.08 -38.14
C ASP A 690 37.94 2.46 -37.42
N ALA A 691 38.84 1.49 -37.19
CA ALA A 691 40.17 1.67 -36.59
C ALA A 691 41.17 2.49 -37.42
N GLY A 692 41.91 3.36 -36.73
CA GLY A 692 42.87 4.34 -37.25
C GLY A 692 44.35 3.97 -37.09
N ALA A 693 44.69 2.89 -36.37
CA ALA A 693 46.05 2.61 -35.93
C ALA A 693 47.18 2.91 -36.93
N ALA A 694 48.27 3.50 -36.44
CA ALA A 694 49.52 3.61 -37.19
C ALA A 694 50.34 2.31 -37.13
N TYR A 695 50.32 1.59 -36.00
CA TYR A 695 51.11 0.37 -35.78
C TYR A 695 50.38 -0.92 -36.16
N ASN A 696 51.13 -2.02 -36.37
CA ASN A 696 50.53 -3.33 -36.60
C ASN A 696 50.39 -4.05 -35.25
N ASN A 697 49.35 -3.70 -34.50
CA ASN A 697 49.15 -4.16 -33.13
C ASN A 697 48.65 -5.61 -33.06
N ALA A 698 48.99 -6.31 -31.99
CA ALA A 698 48.39 -7.60 -31.64
C ALA A 698 47.43 -7.40 -30.45
N LEU A 699 46.28 -8.07 -30.48
CA LEU A 699 45.28 -8.03 -29.41
C LEU A 699 45.27 -9.37 -28.66
N GLY A 700 45.33 -9.31 -27.34
CA GLY A 700 45.29 -10.47 -26.45
C GLY A 700 44.28 -10.32 -25.33
N VAL A 701 44.12 -11.41 -24.58
CA VAL A 701 43.19 -11.55 -23.47
C VAL A 701 43.85 -12.28 -22.30
N TYR A 702 43.39 -12.03 -21.08
CA TYR A 702 43.75 -12.77 -19.88
C TYR A 702 42.54 -12.92 -18.94
N GLU A 703 42.63 -13.86 -18.02
CA GLU A 703 41.67 -14.03 -16.92
C GLU A 703 42.22 -13.47 -15.62
N ILE A 704 41.33 -13.03 -14.73
CA ILE A 704 41.64 -12.49 -13.42
C ILE A 704 40.88 -13.32 -12.39
N ASP A 705 41.58 -13.92 -11.45
CA ASP A 705 40.92 -14.65 -10.36
C ASP A 705 40.40 -13.71 -9.27
N SER A 706 39.58 -14.24 -8.34
CA SER A 706 39.03 -13.50 -7.19
C SER A 706 40.06 -12.83 -6.26
N ALA A 707 41.36 -13.11 -6.43
CA ALA A 707 42.43 -12.50 -5.67
C ALA A 707 43.25 -11.51 -6.51
N GLY A 708 42.76 -11.14 -7.70
CA GLY A 708 43.38 -10.18 -8.62
C GLY A 708 44.54 -10.73 -9.43
N ASN A 709 44.81 -12.05 -9.41
CA ASN A 709 45.95 -12.61 -10.14
C ASN A 709 45.63 -12.75 -11.63
N ILE A 710 46.56 -12.33 -12.48
CA ILE A 710 46.44 -12.49 -13.92
C ILE A 710 46.87 -13.89 -14.32
N ILE A 711 45.95 -14.64 -14.93
CA ILE A 711 46.15 -16.02 -15.39
C ILE A 711 45.68 -16.17 -16.84
N ASP A 712 46.08 -17.26 -17.47
CA ASP A 712 45.59 -17.67 -18.80
C ASP A 712 45.70 -16.60 -19.89
N VAL A 713 46.93 -16.09 -20.09
CA VAL A 713 47.23 -15.06 -21.08
C VAL A 713 47.29 -15.66 -22.48
N ARG A 714 46.55 -15.09 -23.43
CA ARG A 714 46.41 -15.59 -24.82
C ARG A 714 46.48 -14.45 -25.83
N ILE A 715 46.96 -14.72 -27.05
CA ILE A 715 46.81 -13.82 -28.20
C ILE A 715 45.54 -14.21 -28.96
N LEU A 716 44.64 -13.25 -29.15
CA LEU A 716 43.42 -13.44 -29.94
C LEU A 716 43.65 -13.13 -31.41
N PHE A 717 44.31 -12.00 -31.67
CA PHE A 717 44.60 -11.54 -33.02
C PHE A 717 46.08 -11.19 -33.14
N GLU A 718 46.79 -11.88 -34.02
CA GLU A 718 48.19 -11.57 -34.31
C GLU A 718 48.33 -10.16 -34.88
N ASN A 719 47.40 -9.71 -35.74
CA ASN A 719 47.42 -8.38 -36.33
C ASN A 719 46.00 -7.82 -36.49
N VAL A 720 45.68 -6.77 -35.74
CA VAL A 720 44.35 -6.15 -35.74
C VAL A 720 43.99 -5.47 -37.07
N LYS A 721 44.98 -5.21 -37.94
CA LYS A 721 44.76 -4.68 -39.30
C LYS A 721 44.49 -5.76 -40.35
N ASP A 722 44.58 -7.04 -39.99
CA ASP A 722 44.31 -8.12 -40.93
C ASP A 722 42.81 -8.30 -41.14
N GLY A 723 42.27 -7.69 -42.21
CA GLY A 723 40.86 -7.80 -42.58
C GLY A 723 40.40 -9.20 -43.02
N ALA A 724 41.24 -10.24 -42.93
CA ALA A 724 40.85 -11.63 -43.21
C ALA A 724 40.33 -12.38 -41.97
N ASN A 725 40.80 -12.04 -40.77
CA ASN A 725 40.43 -12.69 -39.51
C ASN A 725 39.99 -11.62 -38.51
N THR A 726 38.68 -11.39 -38.44
CA THR A 726 38.10 -10.33 -37.62
C THR A 726 37.32 -10.83 -36.41
N SER A 727 37.20 -12.15 -36.20
CA SER A 727 36.46 -12.71 -35.07
C SER A 727 37.28 -13.77 -34.32
N ALA A 728 37.13 -13.79 -32.99
CA ALA A 728 37.74 -14.77 -32.09
C ALA A 728 36.79 -15.09 -30.93
N GLN A 729 37.00 -16.22 -30.25
CA GLN A 729 36.20 -16.61 -29.08
C GLN A 729 37.07 -16.74 -27.85
N VAL A 730 36.61 -16.16 -26.74
CA VAL A 730 37.16 -16.41 -25.40
C VAL A 730 36.26 -17.41 -24.72
N THR A 731 36.80 -18.59 -24.44
CA THR A 731 36.06 -19.71 -23.82
C THR A 731 36.82 -20.23 -22.60
N GLY A 732 36.08 -20.86 -21.69
CA GLY A 732 36.62 -21.56 -20.54
C GLY A 732 36.93 -20.67 -19.33
N VAL A 733 36.39 -19.44 -19.32
CA VAL A 733 36.53 -18.51 -18.20
C VAL A 733 35.86 -19.08 -16.97
N ALA A 734 36.64 -19.29 -15.90
CA ALA A 734 36.11 -19.94 -14.70
C ALA A 734 35.04 -19.10 -14.01
N ASN A 735 34.17 -19.76 -13.23
CA ASN A 735 33.12 -19.07 -12.47
C ASN A 735 33.71 -18.03 -11.51
N GLY A 736 33.31 -16.76 -11.66
CA GLY A 736 33.80 -15.63 -10.89
C GLY A 736 35.15 -15.05 -11.36
N ASN A 737 35.77 -15.60 -12.42
CA ASN A 737 36.95 -14.97 -13.03
C ASN A 737 36.52 -13.87 -14.00
N GLN A 738 37.22 -12.74 -14.00
CA GLN A 738 36.99 -11.64 -14.95
C GLN A 738 37.90 -11.75 -16.18
N VAL A 739 37.44 -11.23 -17.32
CA VAL A 739 38.21 -11.14 -18.56
C VAL A 739 38.81 -9.75 -18.71
N GLY A 740 40.12 -9.67 -18.98
CA GLY A 740 40.83 -8.45 -19.32
C GLY A 740 41.49 -8.53 -20.69
N PHE A 741 41.70 -7.39 -21.35
CA PHE A 741 42.30 -7.29 -22.68
C PHE A 741 43.61 -6.52 -22.65
N PHE A 742 44.48 -6.82 -23.60
CA PHE A 742 45.72 -6.08 -23.78
C PHE A 742 46.13 -5.95 -25.24
N VAL A 743 46.80 -4.84 -25.55
CA VAL A 743 47.36 -4.55 -26.86
C VAL A 743 48.88 -4.57 -26.79
N ILE A 744 49.52 -5.30 -27.70
CA ILE A 744 50.97 -5.21 -27.92
C ILE A 744 51.23 -4.22 -29.05
N GLN A 745 51.83 -3.07 -28.72
CA GLN A 745 52.17 -2.05 -29.69
C GLN A 745 53.09 -2.63 -30.77
N ASN A 746 52.69 -2.48 -32.04
CA ASN A 746 53.41 -3.03 -33.19
C ASN A 746 53.77 -4.53 -33.03
N GLY A 747 52.90 -5.28 -32.33
CA GLY A 747 53.11 -6.65 -31.91
C GLY A 747 52.96 -7.71 -33.00
N ALA A 748 52.55 -7.39 -34.22
CA ALA A 748 52.19 -8.40 -35.22
C ALA A 748 53.32 -9.39 -35.55
N ASP A 749 54.53 -8.89 -35.79
CA ASP A 749 55.68 -9.76 -36.05
C ASP A 749 56.09 -10.57 -34.81
N PHE A 750 55.85 -10.02 -33.61
CA PHE A 750 56.11 -10.71 -32.34
C PHE A 750 55.11 -11.85 -32.12
N ALA A 751 53.81 -11.58 -32.29
CA ALA A 751 52.74 -12.55 -32.14
C ALA A 751 52.88 -13.70 -33.15
N ALA A 752 53.13 -13.40 -34.43
CA ALA A 752 53.34 -14.40 -35.48
C ALA A 752 54.61 -15.26 -35.27
N ALA A 753 55.52 -14.84 -34.39
CA ALA A 753 56.73 -15.60 -34.05
C ALA A 753 56.53 -16.57 -32.87
N LEU A 754 55.39 -16.50 -32.16
CA LEU A 754 55.06 -17.42 -31.07
C LEU A 754 54.71 -18.81 -31.62
N GLY A 755 55.20 -19.85 -30.94
CA GLY A 755 54.84 -21.23 -31.22
C GLY A 755 53.64 -21.69 -30.40
N GLU A 756 52.93 -22.73 -30.86
CA GLU A 756 51.77 -23.33 -30.17
C GLU A 756 52.06 -23.86 -28.75
N THR A 757 53.34 -23.97 -28.36
CA THR A 757 53.76 -24.42 -27.02
C THR A 757 54.31 -23.31 -26.13
N ASP A 758 54.39 -22.09 -26.65
CA ASP A 758 54.87 -20.96 -25.87
C ASP A 758 53.81 -20.56 -24.82
N THR A 759 54.24 -20.34 -23.59
CA THR A 759 53.37 -19.85 -22.51
C THR A 759 53.55 -18.35 -22.33
N LEU A 760 52.45 -17.63 -22.19
CA LEU A 760 52.42 -16.22 -21.90
C LEU A 760 51.97 -16.00 -20.47
N ASP A 761 52.64 -15.10 -19.77
CA ASP A 761 52.32 -14.70 -18.39
C ASP A 761 52.63 -13.21 -18.22
N PHE A 762 52.00 -12.55 -17.26
CA PHE A 762 52.38 -11.20 -16.83
C PHE A 762 53.16 -11.24 -15.51
N VAL A 763 54.25 -10.49 -15.46
CA VAL A 763 55.13 -10.39 -14.29
C VAL A 763 55.47 -8.94 -13.97
N THR A 764 55.72 -8.66 -12.70
CA THR A 764 56.26 -7.38 -12.22
C THR A 764 57.69 -7.16 -12.71
N SER A 765 58.20 -5.94 -12.54
CA SER A 765 59.59 -5.55 -12.86
C SER A 765 60.67 -6.42 -12.20
N VAL A 766 60.34 -7.11 -11.10
CA VAL A 766 61.22 -8.05 -10.37
C VAL A 766 61.00 -9.53 -10.72
N GLY A 767 60.08 -9.82 -11.65
CA GLY A 767 59.78 -11.17 -12.15
C GLY A 767 58.83 -11.99 -11.28
N ALA A 768 58.12 -11.37 -10.32
CA ALA A 768 57.01 -12.02 -9.60
C ALA A 768 55.71 -11.95 -10.42
N PRO A 769 54.74 -12.86 -10.24
CA PRO A 769 53.45 -12.80 -10.93
C PRO A 769 52.79 -11.42 -10.76
N ALA A 770 52.23 -10.89 -11.85
CA ALA A 770 51.49 -9.64 -11.83
C ALA A 770 50.09 -9.84 -11.21
N ASN A 771 49.59 -8.78 -10.58
CA ASN A 771 48.28 -8.75 -9.91
C ASN A 771 47.69 -7.36 -10.13
N VAL A 772 46.40 -7.27 -10.44
CA VAL A 772 45.75 -6.01 -10.84
C VAL A 772 45.62 -4.99 -9.69
N GLU A 773 45.77 -5.44 -8.44
CA GLU A 773 45.60 -4.63 -7.22
C GLU A 773 46.92 -4.16 -6.60
N ASN A 774 48.07 -4.60 -7.13
CA ASN A 774 49.36 -4.35 -6.47
C ASN A 774 50.04 -3.02 -6.86
N GLY A 775 49.45 -2.26 -7.78
CA GLY A 775 49.94 -0.97 -8.29
C GLY A 775 51.30 -1.04 -8.98
N GLU A 776 51.61 -2.15 -9.66
CA GLU A 776 52.86 -2.35 -10.39
C GLU A 776 52.63 -2.73 -11.86
N ASP A 777 53.56 -2.32 -12.73
CA ASP A 777 53.56 -2.67 -14.15
C ASP A 777 53.38 -4.19 -14.40
N ALA A 778 52.46 -4.53 -15.30
CA ALA A 778 52.26 -5.89 -15.79
C ALA A 778 53.04 -6.13 -17.09
N LEU A 779 54.25 -6.69 -16.98
CA LEU A 779 55.15 -6.93 -18.11
C LEU A 779 54.99 -8.33 -18.70
N LEU A 780 54.87 -8.42 -20.02
CA LEU A 780 54.71 -9.71 -20.70
C LEU A 780 55.97 -10.57 -20.57
N SER A 781 55.78 -11.85 -20.22
CA SER A 781 56.80 -12.89 -20.16
C SER A 781 56.41 -14.04 -21.08
N VAL A 782 57.38 -14.54 -21.85
CA VAL A 782 57.24 -15.71 -22.72
C VAL A 782 58.12 -16.83 -22.18
N ASN A 783 57.53 -17.97 -21.85
CA ASN A 783 58.23 -19.13 -21.28
C ASN A 783 59.09 -18.77 -20.05
N GLY A 784 58.60 -17.86 -19.20
CA GLY A 784 59.29 -17.37 -18.01
C GLY A 784 60.42 -16.35 -18.25
N THR A 785 60.53 -15.79 -19.46
CA THR A 785 61.48 -14.72 -19.79
C THR A 785 60.73 -13.47 -20.23
N MET A 786 61.01 -12.32 -19.59
CA MET A 786 60.40 -11.04 -19.97
C MET A 786 60.64 -10.70 -21.45
N ALA A 787 59.56 -10.42 -22.16
CA ALA A 787 59.57 -9.93 -23.52
C ALA A 787 59.89 -8.43 -23.55
N ASN A 788 60.66 -7.99 -24.54
CA ASN A 788 60.95 -6.57 -24.74
C ASN A 788 59.95 -5.97 -25.74
N VAL A 789 58.70 -5.89 -25.31
CA VAL A 789 57.57 -5.31 -26.05
C VAL A 789 56.83 -4.30 -25.17
N THR A 790 56.14 -3.34 -25.80
CA THR A 790 55.25 -2.41 -25.09
C THR A 790 53.85 -3.02 -25.06
N VAL A 791 53.24 -3.04 -23.89
CA VAL A 791 51.89 -3.59 -23.68
C VAL A 791 51.03 -2.54 -23.00
N PHE A 792 49.79 -2.43 -23.47
CA PHE A 792 48.74 -1.60 -22.87
C PHE A 792 47.60 -2.50 -22.43
N HIS A 793 47.14 -2.33 -21.20
CA HIS A 793 46.10 -3.12 -20.52
C HIS A 793 44.82 -2.28 -20.37
N SER A 794 43.68 -2.96 -20.39
CA SER A 794 42.36 -2.32 -20.40
C SER A 794 41.79 -1.89 -19.05
N LEU A 795 42.38 -2.33 -17.93
CA LEU A 795 41.78 -2.19 -16.60
C LEU A 795 42.41 -1.07 -15.77
N ASN A 796 43.47 -1.37 -15.03
CA ASN A 796 44.12 -0.39 -14.14
C ASN A 796 45.24 0.35 -14.87
N ALA A 797 45.24 1.67 -14.78
CA ALA A 797 46.27 2.54 -15.33
C ALA A 797 47.68 2.18 -14.82
N GLU A 798 47.81 1.79 -13.55
CA GLU A 798 49.07 1.41 -12.89
C GLU A 798 49.68 0.11 -13.43
N MET A 799 48.91 -0.69 -14.17
CA MET A 799 49.45 -1.86 -14.88
C MET A 799 50.23 -1.47 -16.14
N ASN A 800 49.97 -0.26 -16.64
CA ASN A 800 50.63 0.31 -17.82
C ASN A 800 51.86 1.09 -17.37
N THR A 801 52.96 0.94 -18.12
CA THR A 801 54.27 1.52 -17.77
C THR A 801 54.30 3.06 -17.67
N ASP A 802 53.22 3.73 -18.06
CA ASP A 802 53.03 5.17 -18.04
C ASP A 802 51.91 5.64 -17.10
N ASP A 803 51.36 4.74 -16.27
CA ASP A 803 50.28 5.01 -15.33
C ASP A 803 49.04 5.64 -15.99
N ALA A 804 48.76 5.30 -17.25
CA ALA A 804 47.66 5.87 -18.03
C ALA A 804 46.58 4.82 -18.40
N VAL A 805 45.34 5.27 -18.54
CA VAL A 805 44.22 4.47 -19.04
C VAL A 805 44.26 4.46 -20.57
N HIS A 806 44.51 3.29 -21.15
CA HIS A 806 44.65 3.09 -22.60
C HIS A 806 43.43 2.45 -23.25
N ALA A 807 42.37 2.20 -22.50
CA ALA A 807 41.10 1.70 -23.02
C ALA A 807 39.93 2.58 -22.59
N LEU A 808 38.86 2.55 -23.38
CA LEU A 808 37.55 3.01 -22.98
C LEU A 808 36.49 2.07 -23.57
N SER A 809 35.35 1.94 -22.91
CA SER A 809 34.27 1.04 -23.32
C SER A 809 32.91 1.72 -23.34
N GLY A 810 31.98 1.17 -24.11
CA GLY A 810 30.57 1.53 -24.03
C GLY A 810 29.66 0.43 -24.57
N ILE A 811 28.39 0.46 -24.19
CA ILE A 811 27.40 -0.52 -24.60
C ILE A 811 27.07 -0.40 -26.09
N LEU A 812 26.67 -1.51 -26.70
CA LEU A 812 26.16 -1.54 -28.08
C LEU A 812 24.72 -0.99 -28.15
N GLU A 813 24.32 -0.41 -29.27
CA GLU A 813 22.95 0.12 -29.48
C GLU A 813 21.86 -0.95 -29.37
N ASP A 814 22.21 -2.22 -29.55
CA ASP A 814 21.30 -3.35 -29.38
C ASP A 814 21.46 -4.05 -28.03
N ALA A 815 22.20 -3.45 -27.11
CA ALA A 815 22.60 -3.96 -25.79
C ALA A 815 23.28 -5.34 -25.77
N SER A 816 23.65 -5.92 -26.92
CA SER A 816 24.16 -7.31 -27.02
C SER A 816 25.55 -7.54 -26.46
N GLY A 817 26.18 -6.48 -25.98
CA GLY A 817 27.51 -6.50 -25.39
C GLY A 817 28.11 -5.11 -25.38
N ILE A 818 29.43 -5.06 -25.41
CA ILE A 818 30.21 -3.83 -25.26
C ILE A 818 31.16 -3.63 -26.44
N SER A 819 31.42 -2.38 -26.78
CA SER A 819 32.49 -1.96 -27.67
C SER A 819 33.66 -1.42 -26.85
N ILE A 820 34.89 -1.73 -27.26
CA ILE A 820 36.12 -1.33 -26.56
C ILE A 820 37.09 -0.71 -27.56
N GLY A 821 37.51 0.53 -27.27
CA GLY A 821 38.55 1.26 -28.00
C GLY A 821 39.86 1.31 -27.21
N PHE A 822 41.00 1.20 -27.89
CA PHE A 822 42.34 1.33 -27.32
C PHE A 822 43.15 2.45 -27.96
N GLU A 823 43.96 3.09 -27.13
CA GLU A 823 45.07 3.97 -27.52
C GLU A 823 46.39 3.18 -27.50
N ASP A 824 47.21 3.32 -28.53
CA ASP A 824 48.44 2.55 -28.71
C ASP A 824 49.73 3.35 -28.43
N LEU A 825 49.65 4.59 -27.94
CA LEU A 825 50.81 5.43 -27.64
C LEU A 825 50.99 5.73 -26.16
N LEU A 826 52.25 5.67 -25.70
CA LEU A 826 52.64 6.07 -24.35
C LEU A 826 52.23 7.52 -24.02
N ASN A 827 51.73 7.73 -22.81
CA ASN A 827 51.13 8.96 -22.27
C ASN A 827 49.90 9.40 -23.08
N THR A 828 49.11 8.43 -23.55
CA THR A 828 47.87 8.61 -24.33
C THR A 828 48.03 9.52 -25.54
N GLY A 829 49.12 9.35 -26.27
CA GLY A 829 49.49 10.08 -27.50
C GLY A 829 48.54 11.17 -27.98
N ASP A 830 47.72 10.85 -28.98
CA ASP A 830 46.59 11.67 -29.44
C ASP A 830 45.32 11.47 -28.61
N ALA A 831 45.20 10.35 -27.89
CA ALA A 831 44.07 9.99 -27.03
C ALA A 831 42.76 9.92 -27.81
N ASP A 832 42.80 9.34 -29.01
CA ASP A 832 41.60 9.11 -29.82
C ASP A 832 40.98 7.73 -29.59
N TYR A 833 41.73 6.84 -28.92
CA TYR A 833 41.33 5.46 -28.56
C TYR A 833 40.85 4.63 -29.74
N GLN A 834 41.26 5.01 -30.95
CA GLN A 834 40.82 4.37 -32.18
C GLN A 834 41.92 3.53 -32.84
N ASP A 835 43.00 3.22 -32.12
CA ASP A 835 44.07 2.39 -32.66
C ASP A 835 43.62 0.93 -32.76
N VAL A 836 42.83 0.46 -31.79
CA VAL A 836 42.19 -0.85 -31.84
C VAL A 836 40.76 -0.72 -31.34
N LEU A 837 39.80 -1.08 -32.19
CA LEU A 837 38.37 -1.13 -31.85
C LEU A 837 37.83 -2.53 -32.08
N PHE A 838 37.10 -3.04 -31.10
CA PHE A 838 36.43 -4.33 -31.17
C PHE A 838 35.17 -4.36 -30.30
N GLU A 839 34.30 -5.30 -30.59
CA GLU A 839 33.09 -5.58 -29.81
C GLU A 839 33.22 -6.92 -29.11
N VAL A 840 32.63 -7.03 -27.93
CA VAL A 840 32.55 -8.26 -27.13
C VAL A 840 31.09 -8.53 -26.87
N THR A 841 30.58 -9.67 -27.36
CA THR A 841 29.20 -10.13 -27.18
C THR A 841 29.17 -11.51 -26.54
N VAL A 842 28.03 -11.92 -25.99
CA VAL A 842 27.85 -13.26 -25.39
C VAL A 842 26.77 -14.01 -26.18
N SER A 843 27.10 -15.22 -26.63
CA SER A 843 26.24 -15.99 -27.55
C SER A 843 25.01 -16.65 -26.87
N ASP A 844 25.01 -16.75 -25.55
CA ASP A 844 24.07 -17.59 -24.76
C ASP A 844 23.09 -16.80 -23.88
N LEU A 845 23.16 -15.46 -23.85
CA LEU A 845 22.22 -14.62 -23.13
C LEU A 845 21.33 -13.88 -24.14
N PRO A 846 20.00 -14.05 -24.10
CA PRO A 846 19.10 -13.05 -24.61
C PRO A 846 19.08 -11.89 -23.62
N LEU A 847 19.17 -10.68 -24.15
CA LEU A 847 18.88 -9.44 -23.44
C LEU A 847 17.42 -9.39 -23.02
#